data_AF-A0A9X7IIN7-F1
#
_entry.id   AF-A0A9X7IIN7-F1
#
_cell.length_a   1.000
_cell.length_b   1.000
_cell.length_c   1.000
_cell.angle_alpha   90.00
_cell.angle_beta   90.00
_cell.angle_gamma   90.00
#
_symmetry.space_group_name_H-M   'P 1'
#
loop_
_entity.id
_entity.type
_entity.pdbx_description
1 polymer ?
#
loop_
_entity_poly.entity_id
_entity_poly.type
_entity_poly.pdbx_seq_one_letter_code
_entity_poly.pdbx_strand_id
1 'polypeptide(L)'
;MRIPYSWLKEALVAGAPGCSDITAEELEQALLRIGHEVEGVHTLGPVTGPFKVGRVVEIEELTEFKKPIRACRVDVGEAEPRDIVCGASNFAVGDLVAVALPGAVLPGDFAIATRKTYGRTSDGMICSASEIRLSTDHSGILVLPEGTAEPGADAAEVLGLDDVVYELAITPDRGYCMSVRGLARDITNALDLDFLDPASREVVPALPADGEAWPLSVQPGTGVRRFALRSVTGIDPAAVSPWWLQRRLALCGIRAISPAVDATNYVMVELGHPMHAHDRARITGGFGVRFAAAGETVTTLDDIERKLEPVDVLIVDDVATAAIGGVMGSGSTEMRDDSTDVLLEAAIWDPAAVSRTARRLHLPSEAARRYERSVDPAISVAVLDRCASLLAEIAGGVIGSGLTDWRGDPPVEHWSQAPIEIPADLPDRTAGVSYPEGTTVRRLTQIGCEVAVAGDVLIVTPPSWRPDLRQPADLVEEVLRLEGLESIPSVLPAAPAGRGLTATQRRRRAIGKSLALAGYVEVLTTPFLPAGVFDTWGLADDDPRRATVSVLNPLEADRPQLASTLLPSLLEALGRNVSRGMNDVALFAIAQVVQSVGPAEFPAVTAARRPTDAETAGIDAALPRQPQHIAVALT
;
A
#
# COMPACT_ATOMS: atom_id res chain seq x y z
N MET A 1 3.59 -3.29 -0.35
CA MET A 1 2.96 -4.31 0.51
C MET A 1 4.02 -5.32 0.87
N ARG A 2 4.14 -5.73 2.14
CA ARG A 2 5.06 -6.80 2.54
C ARG A 2 4.31 -8.09 2.77
N ILE A 3 4.89 -9.22 2.36
CA ILE A 3 4.29 -10.54 2.57
C ILE A 3 5.37 -11.62 2.71
N PRO A 4 5.28 -12.51 3.72
CA PRO A 4 6.21 -13.62 3.86
C PRO A 4 5.93 -14.73 2.84
N TYR A 5 7.02 -15.28 2.29
CA TYR A 5 7.04 -16.41 1.37
C TYR A 5 6.34 -17.62 1.99
N SER A 6 6.59 -17.94 3.26
CA SER A 6 5.95 -19.06 3.95
C SER A 6 4.42 -19.01 3.89
N TRP A 7 3.82 -17.83 4.04
CA TRP A 7 2.37 -17.67 4.03
C TRP A 7 1.78 -17.74 2.62
N LEU A 8 2.46 -17.15 1.63
CA LEU A 8 2.07 -17.34 0.22
C LEU A 8 2.16 -18.80 -0.20
N LYS A 9 3.23 -19.49 0.19
CA LYS A 9 3.44 -20.91 -0.06
C LYS A 9 2.33 -21.77 0.56
N GLU A 10 1.95 -21.50 1.80
CA GLU A 10 0.84 -22.19 2.46
C GLU A 10 -0.46 -22.05 1.66
N ALA A 11 -0.78 -20.85 1.20
CA ALA A 11 -1.97 -20.60 0.39
C ALA A 11 -1.93 -21.32 -0.97
N LEU A 12 -0.76 -21.45 -1.59
CA LEU A 12 -0.56 -22.22 -2.82
C LEU A 12 -0.75 -23.73 -2.60
N VAL A 13 -0.10 -24.27 -1.56
CA VAL A 13 -0.12 -25.70 -1.22
C VAL A 13 -1.52 -26.18 -0.82
N ALA A 14 -2.35 -25.30 -0.25
CA ALA A 14 -3.73 -25.64 0.13
C ALA A 14 -4.59 -26.07 -1.06
N GLY A 15 -4.42 -25.45 -2.24
CA GLY A 15 -5.11 -25.83 -3.48
C GLY A 15 -4.34 -26.85 -4.32
N ALA A 16 -3.00 -26.79 -4.29
CA ALA A 16 -2.13 -27.63 -5.09
C ALA A 16 -0.99 -28.24 -4.25
N PRO A 17 -1.23 -29.34 -3.52
CA PRO A 17 -0.23 -29.94 -2.62
C PRO A 17 1.09 -30.33 -3.30
N GLY A 18 1.07 -30.55 -4.63
CA GLY A 18 2.25 -30.89 -5.42
C GLY A 18 3.26 -29.75 -5.61
N CYS A 19 2.95 -28.52 -5.19
CA CYS A 19 3.87 -27.37 -5.30
C CYS A 19 4.68 -27.08 -4.01
N SER A 20 4.76 -28.03 -3.07
CA SER A 20 5.47 -27.86 -1.78
C SER A 20 6.95 -27.53 -1.92
N ASP A 21 7.57 -27.82 -3.05
CA ASP A 21 9.00 -27.61 -3.28
C ASP A 21 9.32 -26.28 -3.98
N ILE A 22 8.30 -25.46 -4.32
CA ILE A 22 8.52 -24.16 -4.95
C ILE A 22 9.43 -23.29 -4.10
N THR A 23 10.51 -22.79 -4.68
CA THR A 23 11.48 -21.95 -3.98
C THR A 23 11.03 -20.50 -3.90
N ALA A 24 11.68 -19.71 -3.04
CA ALA A 24 11.44 -18.27 -2.97
C ALA A 24 11.77 -17.59 -4.33
N GLU A 25 12.90 -17.93 -4.93
CA GLU A 25 13.32 -17.38 -6.22
C GLU A 25 12.32 -17.68 -7.34
N GLU A 26 11.79 -18.90 -7.43
CA GLU A 26 10.77 -19.25 -8.43
C GLU A 26 9.47 -18.46 -8.25
N LEU A 27 9.07 -18.20 -7.00
CA LEU A 27 7.87 -17.43 -6.68
C LEU A 27 8.07 -15.93 -6.99
N GLU A 28 9.27 -15.39 -6.74
CA GLU A 28 9.66 -14.03 -7.17
C GLU A 28 9.56 -13.88 -8.70
N GLN A 29 10.12 -14.83 -9.45
CA GLN A 29 10.07 -14.79 -10.92
C GLN A 29 8.63 -14.97 -11.45
N ALA A 30 7.77 -15.72 -10.76
CA ALA A 30 6.35 -15.80 -11.10
C ALA A 30 5.64 -14.45 -10.92
N LEU A 31 5.90 -13.76 -9.81
CA LEU A 31 5.35 -12.42 -9.54
C LEU A 31 5.75 -11.40 -10.61
N LEU A 32 7.05 -11.32 -10.92
CA LEU A 32 7.58 -10.36 -11.89
C LEU A 32 6.99 -10.56 -13.30
N ARG A 33 6.94 -11.82 -13.78
CA ARG A 33 6.46 -12.14 -15.13
C ARG A 33 5.02 -11.73 -15.37
N ILE A 34 4.17 -11.80 -14.35
CA ILE A 34 2.74 -11.49 -14.46
C ILE A 34 2.37 -10.05 -14.08
N GLY A 35 3.38 -9.20 -13.82
CA GLY A 35 3.22 -7.76 -13.66
C GLY A 35 3.31 -7.23 -12.22
N HIS A 36 3.71 -8.04 -11.24
CA HIS A 36 3.92 -7.58 -9.86
C HIS A 36 5.37 -7.15 -9.65
N GLU A 37 5.60 -5.85 -9.46
CA GLU A 37 6.92 -5.31 -9.16
C GLU A 37 7.38 -5.71 -7.76
N VAL A 38 8.53 -6.38 -7.68
CA VAL A 38 9.22 -6.73 -6.43
C VAL A 38 10.28 -5.65 -6.15
N GLU A 39 9.97 -4.73 -5.23
CA GLU A 39 10.88 -3.65 -4.82
C GLU A 39 12.04 -4.17 -3.95
N GLY A 40 11.82 -5.27 -3.24
CA GLY A 40 12.84 -5.87 -2.39
C GLY A 40 12.49 -7.29 -1.94
N VAL A 41 13.55 -8.08 -1.70
CA VAL A 41 13.49 -9.42 -1.14
C VAL A 41 14.33 -9.43 0.14
N HIS A 42 13.67 -9.59 1.28
CA HIS A 42 14.30 -9.47 2.60
C HIS A 42 14.42 -10.85 3.25
N THR A 43 15.64 -11.30 3.46
CA THR A 43 15.94 -12.51 4.24
C THR A 43 16.07 -12.15 5.72
N LEU A 44 15.40 -12.93 6.58
CA LEU A 44 15.42 -12.70 8.04
C LEU A 44 16.77 -13.13 8.65
N GLY A 45 17.23 -14.31 8.28
CA GLY A 45 18.51 -14.88 8.71
C GLY A 45 19.73 -14.46 7.87
N PRO A 46 20.89 -15.12 8.09
CA PRO A 46 21.10 -16.14 9.12
C PRO A 46 21.48 -15.55 10.48
N VAL A 47 20.99 -16.19 11.54
CA VAL A 47 21.66 -16.20 12.84
C VAL A 47 22.41 -17.52 12.94
N THR A 48 23.67 -17.50 13.39
CA THR A 48 24.47 -18.73 13.56
C THR A 48 24.94 -18.86 15.01
N GLY A 49 25.27 -20.08 15.44
CA GLY A 49 25.70 -20.35 16.82
C GLY A 49 24.54 -20.43 17.82
N PRO A 50 24.81 -20.33 19.13
CA PRO A 50 23.81 -20.55 20.18
C PRO A 50 22.81 -19.38 20.29
N PHE A 51 21.70 -19.49 19.58
CA PHE A 51 20.56 -18.59 19.66
C PHE A 51 19.33 -19.34 20.17
N LYS A 52 18.86 -18.99 21.36
CA LYS A 52 17.88 -19.78 22.11
C LYS A 52 16.71 -18.94 22.58
N VAL A 53 15.55 -19.58 22.77
CA VAL A 53 14.48 -19.01 23.58
C VAL A 53 14.90 -19.09 25.05
N GLY A 54 14.72 -18.00 25.79
CA GLY A 54 14.98 -17.95 27.22
C GLY A 54 13.80 -17.42 28.01
N ARG A 55 13.75 -17.72 29.31
CA ARG A 55 12.77 -17.18 30.25
C ARG A 55 13.45 -16.30 31.28
N VAL A 56 12.96 -15.07 31.45
CA VAL A 56 13.52 -14.15 32.44
C VAL A 56 13.09 -14.61 33.83
N VAL A 57 14.03 -15.06 34.66
CA VAL A 57 13.72 -15.58 36.02
C VAL A 57 13.94 -14.54 37.12
N GLU A 58 14.80 -13.54 36.87
CA GLU A 58 15.10 -12.48 37.83
C GLU A 58 15.48 -11.19 37.09
N ILE A 59 15.07 -10.03 37.62
CA ILE A 59 15.46 -8.70 37.14
C ILE A 59 15.95 -7.88 38.33
N GLU A 60 17.18 -7.40 38.25
CA GLU A 60 17.75 -6.40 39.16
C GLU A 60 17.95 -5.08 38.40
N GLU A 61 17.35 -3.99 38.88
CA GLU A 61 17.53 -2.66 38.28
C GLU A 61 18.82 -1.97 38.79
N LEU A 62 19.70 -1.64 37.86
CA LEU A 62 20.93 -0.90 38.10
C LEU A 62 20.64 0.60 37.99
N THR A 63 20.45 1.26 39.13
CA THR A 63 20.06 2.68 39.22
C THR A 63 21.24 3.66 39.10
N GLU A 64 22.46 3.13 38.98
CA GLU A 64 23.70 3.89 39.00
C GLU A 64 24.01 4.64 37.68
N PHE A 65 23.17 4.45 36.65
CA PHE A 65 23.40 4.91 35.28
C PHE A 65 22.31 5.85 34.78
N LYS A 66 22.60 6.62 33.72
CA LYS A 66 21.66 7.59 33.13
C LYS A 66 20.40 6.96 32.54
N LYS A 67 20.48 5.73 32.06
CA LYS A 67 19.34 4.94 31.57
C LYS A 67 19.05 3.83 32.57
N PRO A 68 17.78 3.42 32.74
CA PRO A 68 17.46 2.19 33.45
C PRO A 68 18.17 1.01 32.76
N ILE A 69 19.07 0.34 33.47
CA ILE A 69 19.73 -0.88 33.00
C ILE A 69 19.29 -2.02 33.91
N ARG A 70 19.00 -3.17 33.32
CA ARG A 70 18.56 -4.37 34.03
C ARG A 70 19.63 -5.45 33.94
N ALA A 71 20.04 -5.98 35.09
CA ALA A 71 20.78 -7.23 35.16
C ALA A 71 19.77 -8.36 35.34
N CYS A 72 19.69 -9.25 34.35
CA CYS A 72 18.69 -10.30 34.31
C CYS A 72 19.36 -11.66 34.48
N ARG A 73 18.72 -12.55 35.26
CA ARG A 73 19.00 -13.99 35.14
C ARG A 73 18.01 -14.58 34.16
N VAL A 74 18.52 -15.29 33.15
CA VAL A 74 17.71 -15.85 32.07
C VAL A 74 17.94 -17.36 31.98
N ASP A 75 16.88 -18.14 32.16
CA ASP A 75 16.89 -19.58 31.91
C ASP A 75 16.91 -19.82 30.40
N VAL A 76 17.91 -20.55 29.92
CA VAL A 76 18.11 -20.89 28.49
C VAL A 76 18.14 -22.41 28.28
N GLY A 77 17.48 -23.16 29.17
CA GLY A 77 17.44 -24.63 29.15
C GLY A 77 18.76 -25.28 29.58
N GLU A 78 19.55 -24.57 30.40
CA GLU A 78 20.81 -25.03 30.95
C GLU A 78 20.71 -25.22 32.47
N ALA A 79 21.69 -25.88 33.10
CA ALA A 79 21.64 -26.20 34.54
C ALA A 79 21.55 -24.95 35.44
N GLU A 80 22.15 -23.83 35.01
CA GLU A 80 22.10 -22.55 35.71
C GLU A 80 21.67 -21.44 34.74
N PRO A 81 20.77 -20.53 35.16
CA PRO A 81 20.45 -19.31 34.42
C PRO A 81 21.69 -18.45 34.11
N ARG A 82 21.69 -17.82 32.93
CA ARG A 82 22.75 -16.91 32.47
C ARG A 82 22.51 -15.49 32.95
N ASP A 83 23.58 -14.80 33.33
CA ASP A 83 23.55 -13.38 33.66
C ASP A 83 23.62 -12.55 32.38
N ILE A 84 22.59 -11.76 32.09
CA ILE A 84 22.49 -10.95 30.87
C ILE A 84 22.08 -9.53 31.23
N VAL A 85 22.82 -8.54 30.72
CA VAL A 85 22.50 -7.13 30.93
C VAL A 85 21.67 -6.61 29.75
N CYS A 86 20.49 -6.06 30.05
CA CYS A 86 19.55 -5.53 29.06
C CYS A 86 19.17 -4.09 29.40
N GLY A 87 19.03 -3.25 28.37
CA GLY A 87 18.60 -1.84 28.52
C GLY A 87 17.12 -1.60 28.21
N ALA A 88 16.38 -2.62 27.76
CA ALA A 88 14.97 -2.52 27.45
C ALA A 88 14.10 -2.64 28.72
N SER A 89 12.89 -2.09 28.66
CA SER A 89 11.95 -2.09 29.79
C SER A 89 10.60 -2.74 29.49
N ASN A 90 10.39 -3.21 28.25
CA ASN A 90 9.13 -3.77 27.77
C ASN A 90 8.93 -5.26 28.12
N PHE A 91 9.59 -5.75 29.17
CA PHE A 91 9.51 -7.14 29.63
C PHE A 91 9.56 -7.22 31.16
N ALA A 92 9.06 -8.32 31.71
CA ALA A 92 8.95 -8.65 33.12
C ALA A 92 9.55 -10.03 33.44
N VAL A 93 9.63 -10.35 34.73
CA VAL A 93 9.96 -11.72 35.18
C VAL A 93 8.85 -12.67 34.73
N GLY A 94 9.24 -13.79 34.14
CA GLY A 94 8.33 -14.79 33.55
C GLY A 94 8.32 -14.75 32.02
N ASP A 95 8.67 -13.63 31.40
CA ASP A 95 8.59 -13.46 29.96
C ASP A 95 9.54 -14.37 29.18
N LEU A 96 9.04 -14.88 28.06
CA LEU A 96 9.84 -15.57 27.05
C LEU A 96 10.50 -14.56 26.11
N VAL A 97 11.80 -14.70 25.88
CA VAL A 97 12.61 -13.77 25.10
C VAL A 97 13.58 -14.51 24.18
N ALA A 98 14.05 -13.86 23.12
CA ALA A 98 15.08 -14.40 22.25
C ALA A 98 16.48 -14.02 22.76
N VAL A 99 17.36 -15.00 22.98
CA VAL A 99 18.67 -14.82 23.61
C VAL A 99 19.78 -15.27 22.69
N ALA A 100 20.69 -14.36 22.35
CA ALA A 100 21.93 -14.68 21.67
C ALA A 100 23.05 -14.86 22.69
N LEU A 101 23.59 -16.08 22.77
CA LEU A 101 24.64 -16.45 23.72
C LEU A 101 26.04 -16.28 23.12
N PRO A 102 27.11 -16.27 23.94
CA PRO A 102 28.48 -16.19 23.45
C PRO A 102 28.78 -17.26 22.39
N GLY A 103 29.33 -16.83 21.26
CA GLY A 103 29.55 -17.65 20.06
C GLY A 103 28.46 -17.52 19.01
N ALA A 104 27.32 -16.88 19.30
CA ALA A 104 26.31 -16.57 18.30
C ALA A 104 26.77 -15.42 17.40
N VAL A 105 26.32 -15.39 16.16
CA VAL A 105 26.52 -14.27 15.22
C VAL A 105 25.16 -13.84 14.69
N LEU A 106 24.79 -12.60 15.03
CA LEU A 106 23.55 -11.96 14.57
C LEU A 106 23.75 -11.34 13.17
N PRO A 107 22.65 -11.02 12.44
CA PRO A 107 22.73 -10.38 11.13
C PRO A 107 23.60 -9.11 11.13
N GLY A 108 24.42 -8.96 10.09
CA GLY A 108 25.42 -7.89 10.02
C GLY A 108 26.78 -8.25 10.67
N ASP A 109 27.08 -9.55 10.76
CA ASP A 109 28.34 -10.09 11.31
C ASP A 109 28.60 -9.69 12.77
N PHE A 110 27.54 -9.55 13.56
CA PHE A 110 27.63 -9.12 14.95
C PHE A 110 27.86 -10.33 15.88
N ALA A 111 29.12 -10.62 16.16
CA ALA A 111 29.53 -11.72 17.02
C ALA A 111 29.28 -11.42 18.51
N ILE A 112 28.62 -12.36 19.19
CA ILE A 112 28.30 -12.28 20.61
C ILE A 112 29.41 -12.90 21.44
N ALA A 113 29.83 -12.18 22.48
CA ALA A 113 30.81 -12.64 23.46
C ALA A 113 30.41 -12.22 24.87
N THR A 114 30.91 -12.96 25.86
CA THR A 114 30.83 -12.54 27.27
C THR A 114 31.60 -11.24 27.46
N ARG A 115 30.95 -10.24 28.04
CA ARG A 115 31.57 -8.94 28.33
C ARG A 115 31.19 -8.44 29.72
N LYS A 116 32.05 -7.62 30.31
CA LYS A 116 31.68 -6.81 31.48
C LYS A 116 31.08 -5.50 31.01
N THR A 117 29.86 -5.22 31.42
CA THR A 117 29.15 -3.97 31.11
C THR A 117 28.33 -3.55 32.32
N TYR A 118 28.26 -2.24 32.57
CA TYR A 118 27.48 -1.69 33.70
C TYR A 118 27.80 -2.34 35.06
N GLY A 119 29.07 -2.71 35.28
CA GLY A 119 29.51 -3.34 36.54
C GLY A 119 29.18 -4.84 36.68
N ARG A 120 28.49 -5.44 35.71
CA ARG A 120 28.11 -6.86 35.71
C ARG A 120 28.74 -7.62 34.54
N THR A 121 28.87 -8.93 34.68
CA THR A 121 29.20 -9.82 33.56
C THR A 121 27.90 -10.10 32.79
N SER A 122 27.94 -9.99 31.46
CA SER A 122 26.82 -10.30 30.56
C SER A 122 27.26 -11.41 29.63
N ASP A 123 26.70 -12.60 29.82
CA ASP A 123 26.89 -13.80 29.01
C ASP A 123 25.90 -13.84 27.84
N GLY A 124 25.99 -12.83 26.98
CA GLY A 124 25.14 -12.68 25.79
C GLY A 124 24.29 -11.42 25.82
N MET A 125 23.19 -11.45 25.06
CA MET A 125 22.20 -10.38 24.97
C MET A 125 20.80 -10.92 24.72
N ILE A 126 19.80 -10.18 25.19
CA ILE A 126 18.40 -10.37 24.80
C ILE A 126 18.16 -9.54 23.53
N CYS A 127 17.61 -10.16 22.48
CA CYS A 127 17.49 -9.56 21.16
C CYS A 127 16.15 -8.85 20.96
N SER A 128 16.19 -7.70 20.30
CA SER A 128 15.04 -7.05 19.67
C SER A 128 14.68 -7.70 18.35
N ALA A 129 13.44 -7.50 17.90
CA ALA A 129 13.00 -7.93 16.58
C ALA A 129 13.83 -7.30 15.45
N SER A 130 14.34 -6.08 15.65
CA SER A 130 15.19 -5.41 14.66
C SER A 130 16.60 -5.99 14.52
N GLU A 131 17.23 -6.39 15.64
CA GLU A 131 18.57 -6.97 15.64
C GLU A 131 18.62 -8.31 14.90
N ILE A 132 17.48 -9.00 14.83
CA ILE A 132 17.31 -10.26 14.08
C ILE A 132 16.51 -10.09 12.78
N ARG A 133 16.34 -8.83 12.31
CA ARG A 133 15.66 -8.46 11.05
C ARG A 133 14.20 -8.94 10.91
N LEU A 134 13.52 -9.23 12.01
CA LEU A 134 12.13 -9.65 12.01
C LEU A 134 11.16 -8.46 11.86
N SER A 135 11.51 -7.30 12.40
CA SER A 135 10.70 -6.08 12.34
C SER A 135 11.61 -4.85 12.31
N THR A 136 11.07 -3.71 11.87
CA THR A 136 11.74 -2.39 11.96
C THR A 136 11.52 -1.72 13.33
N ASP A 137 10.79 -2.37 14.24
CA ASP A 137 10.54 -1.83 15.58
C ASP A 137 11.81 -1.85 16.45
N HIS A 138 12.09 -0.70 17.06
CA HIS A 138 13.23 -0.46 17.95
C HIS A 138 12.81 -0.06 19.38
N SER A 139 11.52 -0.19 19.72
CA SER A 139 10.97 0.25 21.02
C SER A 139 11.41 -0.62 22.21
N GLY A 140 11.91 -1.84 21.96
CA GLY A 140 12.31 -2.78 23.00
C GLY A 140 12.83 -4.11 22.46
N ILE A 141 12.92 -5.11 23.35
CA ILE A 141 13.28 -6.48 22.98
C ILE A 141 12.06 -7.26 22.46
N LEU A 142 12.31 -8.40 21.80
CA LEU A 142 11.25 -9.33 21.44
C LEU A 142 10.78 -10.11 22.67
N VAL A 143 9.50 -9.99 23.00
CA VAL A 143 8.80 -10.80 24.00
C VAL A 143 7.86 -11.75 23.28
N LEU A 144 8.02 -13.05 23.53
CA LEU A 144 7.19 -14.09 22.94
C LEU A 144 5.98 -14.36 23.85
N PRO A 145 4.79 -14.60 23.27
CA PRO A 145 3.63 -15.05 24.04
C PRO A 145 3.95 -16.28 24.88
N GLU A 146 3.35 -16.37 26.06
CA GLU A 146 3.48 -17.54 26.93
C GLU A 146 3.08 -18.81 26.17
N GLY A 147 3.79 -19.92 26.42
CA GLY A 147 3.54 -21.20 25.76
C GLY A 147 4.04 -21.31 24.31
N THR A 148 4.68 -20.27 23.76
CA THR A 148 5.26 -20.32 22.39
C THR A 148 6.33 -21.40 22.24
N ALA A 149 7.23 -21.50 23.23
CA ALA A 149 8.30 -22.48 23.27
C ALA A 149 8.85 -22.63 24.69
N GLU A 150 9.57 -23.72 24.95
CA GLU A 150 10.29 -23.92 26.22
C GLU A 150 11.67 -23.24 26.21
N PRO A 151 12.18 -22.80 27.37
CA PRO A 151 13.54 -22.31 27.51
C PRO A 151 14.56 -23.32 26.96
N GLY A 152 15.45 -22.83 26.11
CA GLY A 152 16.47 -23.62 25.44
C GLY A 152 16.14 -24.11 24.04
N ALA A 153 14.88 -23.96 23.58
CA ALA A 153 14.51 -24.19 22.19
C ALA A 153 15.34 -23.31 21.23
N ASP A 154 15.59 -23.79 20.02
CA ASP A 154 16.28 -23.01 18.99
C ASP A 154 15.40 -21.82 18.58
N ALA A 155 15.87 -20.61 18.87
CA ALA A 155 15.12 -19.41 18.56
C ALA A 155 15.06 -19.14 17.05
N ALA A 156 16.02 -19.60 16.24
CA ALA A 156 15.93 -19.42 14.80
C ALA A 156 14.77 -20.23 14.19
N GLU A 157 14.55 -21.45 14.69
CA GLU A 157 13.44 -22.32 14.29
C GLU A 157 12.09 -21.77 14.79
N VAL A 158 11.99 -21.45 16.09
CA VAL A 158 10.75 -20.92 16.68
C VAL A 158 10.32 -19.61 16.02
N LEU A 159 11.27 -18.74 15.69
CA LEU A 159 11.00 -17.47 15.03
C LEU A 159 10.85 -17.61 13.50
N GLY A 160 11.16 -18.77 12.92
CA GLY A 160 11.14 -19.02 11.48
C GLY A 160 12.04 -18.07 10.70
N LEU A 161 13.33 -17.98 11.08
CA LEU A 161 14.29 -17.06 10.46
C LEU A 161 14.82 -17.53 9.08
N ASP A 162 14.38 -18.69 8.61
CA ASP A 162 14.62 -19.22 7.27
C ASP A 162 13.64 -18.66 6.21
N ASP A 163 12.70 -17.81 6.63
CA ASP A 163 11.70 -17.21 5.77
C ASP A 163 12.24 -15.99 4.99
N VAL A 164 11.50 -15.65 3.94
CA VAL A 164 11.79 -14.55 3.01
C VAL A 164 10.57 -13.63 2.96
N VAL A 165 10.76 -12.32 2.99
CA VAL A 165 9.69 -11.34 2.85
C VAL A 165 9.82 -10.62 1.51
N TYR A 166 8.76 -10.68 0.69
CA TYR A 166 8.65 -9.86 -0.52
C TYR A 166 8.07 -8.50 -0.19
N GLU A 167 8.68 -7.45 -0.73
CA GLU A 167 8.16 -6.09 -0.73
C GLU A 167 7.70 -5.74 -2.14
N LEU A 168 6.37 -5.56 -2.30
CA LEU A 168 5.71 -5.43 -3.59
C LEU A 168 5.11 -4.03 -3.80
N ALA A 169 5.33 -3.45 -4.98
CA ALA A 169 4.64 -2.25 -5.46
C ALA A 169 3.40 -2.64 -6.25
N ILE A 170 2.30 -2.91 -5.56
CA ILE A 170 1.03 -3.27 -6.20
C ILE A 170 0.49 -2.05 -6.97
N THR A 171 0.21 -2.23 -8.26
CA THR A 171 -0.39 -1.21 -9.12
C THR A 171 -1.85 -0.94 -8.72
N PRO A 172 -2.37 0.29 -8.95
CA PRO A 172 -3.68 0.69 -8.42
C PRO A 172 -4.87 -0.06 -9.04
N ASP A 173 -4.73 -0.66 -10.22
CA ASP A 173 -5.71 -1.53 -10.88
C ASP A 173 -5.85 -2.90 -10.21
N ARG A 174 -4.82 -3.36 -9.48
CA ARG A 174 -4.77 -4.70 -8.86
C ARG A 174 -5.02 -4.65 -7.35
N GLY A 175 -6.05 -3.93 -6.92
CA GLY A 175 -6.44 -3.82 -5.51
C GLY A 175 -6.60 -5.18 -4.80
N TYR A 176 -7.14 -6.18 -5.51
CA TYR A 176 -7.30 -7.54 -5.00
C TYR A 176 -5.97 -8.22 -4.58
N CYS A 177 -4.85 -7.88 -5.24
CA CYS A 177 -3.50 -8.37 -4.93
C CYS A 177 -2.90 -7.73 -3.67
N MET A 178 -3.60 -6.81 -2.99
CA MET A 178 -3.20 -6.33 -1.66
C MET A 178 -3.52 -7.32 -0.54
N SER A 179 -3.41 -8.63 -0.82
CA SER A 179 -3.72 -9.73 0.10
C SER A 179 -3.03 -11.03 -0.29
N VAL A 180 -2.91 -11.96 0.66
CA VAL A 180 -2.48 -13.34 0.40
C VAL A 180 -3.42 -14.00 -0.61
N ARG A 181 -4.75 -13.87 -0.41
CA ARG A 181 -5.78 -14.39 -1.32
C ARG A 181 -5.52 -13.98 -2.78
N GLY A 182 -5.30 -12.69 -3.02
CA GLY A 182 -5.13 -12.16 -4.38
C GLY A 182 -3.80 -12.55 -5.01
N LEU A 183 -2.70 -12.46 -4.26
CA LEU A 183 -1.37 -12.85 -4.75
C LEU A 183 -1.29 -14.35 -5.01
N ALA A 184 -1.78 -15.19 -4.09
CA ALA A 184 -1.79 -16.62 -4.26
C ALA A 184 -2.60 -17.03 -5.49
N ARG A 185 -3.78 -16.43 -5.71
CA ARG A 185 -4.58 -16.67 -6.93
C ARG A 185 -3.82 -16.30 -8.20
N ASP A 186 -3.18 -15.14 -8.23
CA ASP A 186 -2.43 -14.69 -9.40
C ASP A 186 -1.23 -15.62 -9.69
N ILE A 187 -0.52 -16.06 -8.65
CA ILE A 187 0.59 -17.01 -8.76
C ILE A 187 0.10 -18.39 -9.21
N THR A 188 -1.01 -18.92 -8.66
CA THR A 188 -1.57 -20.19 -9.13
C THR A 188 -1.94 -20.12 -10.61
N ASN A 189 -2.48 -18.99 -11.07
CA ASN A 189 -2.80 -18.79 -12.47
C ASN A 189 -1.55 -18.77 -13.36
N ALA A 190 -0.48 -18.12 -12.90
CA ALA A 190 0.81 -18.08 -13.59
C ALA A 190 1.48 -19.45 -13.70
N LEU A 191 1.25 -20.32 -12.72
CA LEU A 191 1.86 -21.65 -12.61
C LEU A 191 0.94 -22.79 -13.08
N ASP A 192 -0.26 -22.46 -13.59
CA ASP A 192 -1.28 -23.43 -14.00
C ASP A 192 -1.65 -24.43 -12.88
N LEU A 193 -1.79 -23.93 -11.65
CA LEU A 193 -2.14 -24.70 -10.44
C LEU A 193 -3.61 -24.53 -10.05
N ASP A 194 -4.15 -25.53 -9.35
CA ASP A 194 -5.45 -25.43 -8.70
C ASP A 194 -5.39 -24.46 -7.52
N PHE A 195 -6.45 -23.65 -7.36
CA PHE A 195 -6.54 -22.64 -6.31
C PHE A 195 -7.74 -22.90 -5.40
N LEU A 196 -7.48 -23.09 -4.11
CA LEU A 196 -8.50 -23.10 -3.07
C LEU A 196 -8.64 -21.69 -2.50
N ASP A 197 -9.76 -21.02 -2.79
CA ASP A 197 -9.99 -19.66 -2.31
C ASP A 197 -10.14 -19.66 -0.77
N PRO A 198 -9.25 -18.98 -0.01
CA PRO A 198 -9.34 -18.92 1.45
C PRO A 198 -10.56 -18.16 1.95
N ALA A 199 -11.27 -17.40 1.10
CA ALA A 199 -12.56 -16.78 1.42
C ALA A 199 -13.78 -17.64 1.05
N SER A 200 -13.58 -18.83 0.44
CA SER A 200 -14.67 -19.72 0.06
C SER A 200 -15.40 -20.27 1.29
N ARG A 201 -16.65 -20.70 1.10
CA ARG A 201 -17.44 -21.33 2.18
C ARG A 201 -16.99 -22.74 2.55
N GLU A 202 -16.13 -23.34 1.73
CA GLU A 202 -15.43 -24.59 2.07
C GLU A 202 -14.38 -24.35 3.16
N VAL A 203 -13.62 -23.26 3.06
CA VAL A 203 -12.58 -22.88 4.03
C VAL A 203 -13.14 -22.11 5.23
N VAL A 204 -14.13 -21.24 4.99
CA VAL A 204 -14.78 -20.42 6.01
C VAL A 204 -16.27 -20.77 6.10
N PRO A 205 -16.63 -21.73 6.96
CA PRO A 205 -18.03 -22.08 7.19
C PRO A 205 -18.85 -20.86 7.61
N ALA A 206 -20.07 -20.75 7.09
CA ALA A 206 -20.97 -19.68 7.48
C ALA A 206 -21.41 -19.85 8.94
N LEU A 207 -21.34 -18.75 9.71
CA LEU A 207 -21.87 -18.71 11.07
C LEU A 207 -23.39 -18.45 11.06
N PRO A 208 -24.12 -18.76 12.16
CA PRO A 208 -25.53 -18.42 12.30
C PRO A 208 -25.81 -16.93 12.04
N ALA A 209 -27.01 -16.62 11.57
CA ALA A 209 -27.46 -15.27 11.21
C ALA A 209 -28.91 -15.03 11.70
N ASP A 210 -29.11 -15.23 12.99
CA ASP A 210 -30.42 -15.15 13.65
C ASP A 210 -30.69 -13.72 14.14
N GLY A 211 -31.36 -12.93 13.31
CA GLY A 211 -31.71 -11.54 13.60
C GLY A 211 -30.55 -10.55 13.41
N GLU A 212 -30.78 -9.29 13.75
CA GLU A 212 -29.79 -8.22 13.60
C GLU A 212 -28.76 -8.26 14.73
N ALA A 213 -27.48 -8.08 14.40
CA ALA A 213 -26.41 -7.98 15.40
C ALA A 213 -26.46 -6.63 16.14
N TRP A 214 -26.77 -5.57 15.41
CA TRP A 214 -26.82 -4.19 15.90
C TRP A 214 -27.67 -3.30 14.96
N PRO A 215 -28.42 -2.32 15.49
CA PRO A 215 -29.16 -1.37 14.66
C PRO A 215 -28.22 -0.53 13.78
N LEU A 216 -28.56 -0.42 12.50
CA LEU A 216 -27.76 0.30 11.50
C LEU A 216 -28.66 1.12 10.57
N SER A 217 -28.29 2.37 10.34
CA SER A 217 -28.87 3.22 9.31
C SER A 217 -27.78 3.71 8.36
N VAL A 218 -28.03 3.63 7.05
CA VAL A 218 -27.08 4.07 6.03
C VAL A 218 -27.74 5.14 5.17
N GLN A 219 -27.16 6.34 5.19
CA GLN A 219 -27.68 7.45 4.40
C GLN A 219 -27.43 7.21 2.90
N PRO A 220 -28.45 7.37 2.04
CA PRO A 220 -28.28 7.29 0.60
C PRO A 220 -27.24 8.30 0.08
N GLY A 221 -26.52 7.92 -0.98
CA GLY A 221 -25.55 8.78 -1.66
C GLY A 221 -24.14 8.79 -1.05
N THR A 222 -23.94 8.20 0.14
CA THR A 222 -22.59 7.99 0.74
C THR A 222 -21.70 7.07 -0.09
N GLY A 223 -22.30 6.25 -0.97
CA GLY A 223 -21.58 5.32 -1.85
C GLY A 223 -21.14 4.02 -1.16
N VAL A 224 -21.50 3.82 0.11
CA VAL A 224 -21.35 2.51 0.78
C VAL A 224 -22.13 1.46 0.00
N ARG A 225 -21.48 0.32 -0.29
CA ARG A 225 -22.11 -0.78 -1.04
C ARG A 225 -22.57 -1.92 -0.14
N ARG A 226 -21.85 -2.16 0.96
CA ARG A 226 -22.17 -3.21 1.93
C ARG A 226 -21.66 -2.82 3.31
N PHE A 227 -22.39 -3.17 4.35
CA PHE A 227 -21.99 -2.90 5.73
C PHE A 227 -22.50 -4.03 6.63
N ALA A 228 -21.58 -4.85 7.12
CA ALA A 228 -21.90 -6.00 7.95
C ALA A 228 -21.32 -5.89 9.37
N LEU A 229 -22.08 -6.34 10.37
CA LEU A 229 -21.72 -6.32 11.79
C LEU A 229 -22.01 -7.66 12.45
N ARG A 230 -21.08 -8.09 13.31
CA ARG A 230 -21.25 -9.28 14.17
C ARG A 230 -20.57 -9.04 15.52
N SER A 231 -21.14 -9.57 16.59
CA SER A 231 -20.55 -9.43 17.93
C SER A 231 -19.78 -10.68 18.37
N VAL A 232 -18.74 -10.46 19.17
CA VAL A 232 -18.07 -11.50 19.97
C VAL A 232 -18.04 -10.97 21.41
N THR A 233 -18.67 -11.68 22.33
CA THR A 233 -18.87 -11.21 23.71
C THR A 233 -18.11 -12.04 24.73
N GLY A 234 -17.67 -11.40 25.81
CA GLY A 234 -16.94 -12.04 26.90
C GLY A 234 -15.55 -12.52 26.50
N ILE A 235 -14.83 -11.75 25.66
CA ILE A 235 -13.43 -12.01 25.38
C ILE A 235 -12.58 -11.72 26.62
N ASP A 236 -11.48 -12.45 26.78
CA ASP A 236 -10.47 -12.16 27.80
C ASP A 236 -9.64 -10.94 27.36
N PRO A 237 -9.73 -9.79 28.05
CA PRO A 237 -8.98 -8.60 27.68
C PRO A 237 -7.47 -8.75 27.94
N ALA A 238 -7.06 -9.72 28.76
CA ALA A 238 -5.65 -10.00 29.03
C ALA A 238 -5.02 -11.00 28.05
N ALA A 239 -5.82 -11.61 27.17
CA ALA A 239 -5.31 -12.52 26.17
C ALA A 239 -4.38 -11.81 25.18
N VAL A 240 -3.37 -12.52 24.71
CA VAL A 240 -2.42 -12.05 23.69
C VAL A 240 -2.54 -12.92 22.44
N SER A 241 -2.33 -12.31 21.27
CA SER A 241 -2.31 -13.07 20.02
C SER A 241 -1.21 -14.14 20.04
N PRO A 242 -1.46 -15.35 19.51
CA PRO A 242 -0.45 -16.40 19.46
C PRO A 242 0.72 -15.99 18.54
N TRP A 243 1.90 -16.58 18.79
CA TRP A 243 3.13 -16.19 18.09
C TRP A 243 3.02 -16.23 16.56
N TRP A 244 2.42 -17.28 16.00
CA TRP A 244 2.29 -17.43 14.56
C TRP A 244 1.55 -16.25 13.90
N LEU A 245 0.56 -15.67 14.60
CA LEU A 245 -0.23 -14.53 14.13
C LEU A 245 0.60 -13.25 14.24
N GLN A 246 1.19 -13.01 15.42
CA GLN A 246 2.05 -11.85 15.64
C GLN A 246 3.23 -11.81 14.65
N ARG A 247 3.85 -12.97 14.40
CA ARG A 247 4.92 -13.14 13.41
C ARG A 247 4.45 -12.75 12.02
N ARG A 248 3.32 -13.29 11.55
CA ARG A 248 2.77 -12.96 10.22
C ARG A 248 2.47 -11.47 10.08
N LEU A 249 1.91 -10.83 11.10
CA LEU A 249 1.69 -9.38 11.10
C LEU A 249 3.02 -8.61 11.04
N ALA A 250 3.99 -8.98 11.88
CA ALA A 250 5.29 -8.32 11.92
C ALA A 250 6.02 -8.38 10.58
N LEU A 251 6.02 -9.54 9.92
CA LEU A 251 6.61 -9.72 8.58
C LEU A 251 5.89 -8.91 7.50
N CYS A 252 4.60 -8.62 7.69
CA CYS A 252 3.83 -7.71 6.85
C CYS A 252 4.01 -6.23 7.21
N GLY A 253 4.84 -5.91 8.21
CA GLY A 253 5.08 -4.54 8.69
C GLY A 253 4.02 -4.01 9.65
N ILE A 254 3.20 -4.88 10.25
CA ILE A 254 2.13 -4.54 11.19
C ILE A 254 2.53 -4.97 12.60
N ARG A 255 2.44 -4.06 13.56
CA ARG A 255 2.68 -4.38 14.97
C ARG A 255 1.43 -5.03 15.58
N ALA A 256 1.61 -6.13 16.30
CA ALA A 256 0.58 -6.70 17.15
C ALA A 256 0.28 -5.77 18.35
N ILE A 257 -0.99 -5.69 18.76
CA ILE A 257 -1.48 -4.82 19.82
C ILE A 257 -2.37 -5.62 20.78
N SER A 258 -3.48 -6.17 20.27
CA SER A 258 -4.44 -6.96 21.05
C SER A 258 -5.16 -7.94 20.15
N PRO A 259 -5.68 -9.08 20.65
CA PRO A 259 -6.37 -10.07 19.83
C PRO A 259 -7.47 -9.51 18.91
N ALA A 260 -8.25 -8.54 19.40
CA ALA A 260 -9.31 -7.91 18.61
C ALA A 260 -8.75 -7.13 17.40
N VAL A 261 -7.73 -6.28 17.63
CA VAL A 261 -7.09 -5.50 16.56
C VAL A 261 -6.27 -6.41 15.64
N ASP A 262 -5.55 -7.35 16.20
CA ASP A 262 -4.67 -8.27 15.47
C ASP A 262 -5.46 -9.20 14.55
N ALA A 263 -6.60 -9.73 15.01
CA ALA A 263 -7.49 -10.53 14.17
C ALA A 263 -7.98 -9.73 12.96
N THR A 264 -8.38 -8.46 13.14
CA THR A 264 -8.81 -7.58 12.04
C THR A 264 -7.69 -7.29 11.04
N ASN A 265 -6.48 -7.01 11.54
CA ASN A 265 -5.31 -6.80 10.68
C ASN A 265 -4.91 -8.08 9.94
N TYR A 266 -4.98 -9.22 10.62
CA TYR A 266 -4.61 -10.51 10.06
C TYR A 266 -5.53 -10.88 8.89
N VAL A 267 -6.86 -10.80 9.07
CA VAL A 267 -7.82 -11.13 7.99
C VAL A 267 -7.78 -10.11 6.85
N MET A 268 -7.42 -8.84 7.13
CA MET A 268 -7.18 -7.84 6.09
C MET A 268 -6.01 -8.23 5.19
N VAL A 269 -4.91 -8.75 5.76
CA VAL A 269 -3.77 -9.23 4.98
C VAL A 269 -4.10 -10.57 4.29
N GLU A 270 -4.79 -11.47 4.98
CA GLU A 270 -5.18 -12.79 4.46
C GLU A 270 -6.11 -12.65 3.25
N LEU A 271 -7.17 -11.84 3.35
CA LEU A 271 -8.29 -11.81 2.41
C LEU A 271 -8.47 -10.49 1.65
N GLY A 272 -7.75 -9.43 2.05
CA GLY A 272 -7.79 -8.12 1.37
C GLY A 272 -8.95 -7.22 1.76
N HIS A 273 -9.79 -7.65 2.71
CA HIS A 273 -10.92 -6.87 3.19
C HIS A 273 -10.57 -6.24 4.55
N PRO A 274 -10.41 -4.91 4.63
CA PRO A 274 -10.19 -4.24 5.91
C PRO A 274 -11.36 -4.48 6.87
N MET A 275 -11.05 -4.56 8.15
CA MET A 275 -12.00 -4.81 9.23
C MET A 275 -11.74 -3.80 10.35
N HIS A 276 -12.75 -3.56 11.17
CA HIS A 276 -12.59 -2.79 12.40
C HIS A 276 -13.24 -3.50 13.59
N ALA A 277 -12.70 -3.28 14.78
CA ALA A 277 -13.22 -3.81 16.03
C ALA A 277 -13.61 -2.63 16.93
N HIS A 278 -14.88 -2.54 17.27
CA HIS A 278 -15.39 -1.54 18.21
C HIS A 278 -15.63 -2.19 19.57
N ASP A 279 -15.31 -1.47 20.64
CA ASP A 279 -15.79 -1.81 21.97
C ASP A 279 -17.30 -1.60 22.02
N ARG A 280 -18.03 -2.70 22.05
CA ARG A 280 -19.50 -2.71 21.99
C ARG A 280 -20.12 -2.00 23.18
N ALA A 281 -19.49 -2.05 24.36
CA ALA A 281 -20.01 -1.43 25.57
C ALA A 281 -19.96 0.10 25.52
N ARG A 282 -19.15 0.67 24.60
CA ARG A 282 -18.97 2.12 24.43
C ARG A 282 -19.87 2.72 23.35
N ILE A 283 -20.59 1.90 22.59
CA ILE A 283 -21.51 2.36 21.55
C ILE A 283 -22.83 2.79 22.21
N THR A 284 -23.28 4.01 21.94
CA THR A 284 -24.57 4.52 22.43
C THR A 284 -25.61 4.51 21.30
N GLY A 285 -26.64 3.67 21.44
CA GLY A 285 -27.71 3.57 20.45
C GLY A 285 -27.35 2.65 19.28
N GLY A 286 -27.61 3.10 18.05
CA GLY A 286 -27.29 2.38 16.81
C GLY A 286 -26.17 3.05 16.03
N PHE A 287 -25.69 2.40 14.97
CA PHE A 287 -24.78 3.05 14.03
C PHE A 287 -25.53 3.80 12.92
N GLY A 288 -25.05 4.99 12.62
CA GLY A 288 -25.43 5.80 11.47
C GLY A 288 -24.24 6.00 10.55
N VAL A 289 -24.41 5.69 9.27
CA VAL A 289 -23.44 6.02 8.22
C VAL A 289 -23.95 7.25 7.46
N ARG A 290 -23.25 8.37 7.59
CA ARG A 290 -23.66 9.66 7.02
C ARG A 290 -22.48 10.48 6.54
N PHE A 291 -22.76 11.53 5.77
CA PHE A 291 -21.76 12.57 5.52
C PHE A 291 -21.46 13.40 6.76
N ALA A 292 -20.24 13.92 6.85
CA ALA A 292 -19.86 14.91 7.85
C ALA A 292 -20.64 16.23 7.64
N ALA A 293 -20.90 16.95 8.73
CA ALA A 293 -21.41 18.31 8.69
C ALA A 293 -20.27 19.30 8.38
N ALA A 294 -20.64 20.48 7.88
CA ALA A 294 -19.65 21.52 7.58
C ALA A 294 -18.92 21.97 8.87
N GLY A 295 -17.59 21.84 8.87
CA GLY A 295 -16.75 22.19 10.02
C GLY A 295 -16.76 21.15 11.16
N GLU A 296 -17.35 19.97 10.95
CA GLU A 296 -17.28 18.87 11.92
C GLU A 296 -15.84 18.43 12.15
N THR A 297 -15.53 18.03 13.39
CA THR A 297 -14.20 17.57 13.79
C THR A 297 -14.28 16.21 14.47
N VAL A 298 -13.23 15.41 14.33
CA VAL A 298 -13.11 14.11 15.00
C VAL A 298 -11.66 13.92 15.47
N THR A 299 -11.49 13.35 16.65
CA THR A 299 -10.17 12.90 17.14
C THR A 299 -10.00 11.45 16.75
N THR A 300 -9.02 11.16 15.90
CA THR A 300 -8.69 9.80 15.45
C THR A 300 -7.86 9.05 16.51
N LEU A 301 -7.66 7.74 16.34
CA LEU A 301 -6.93 6.86 17.28
C LEU A 301 -5.46 7.27 17.54
N ASP A 302 -4.93 8.20 16.74
CA ASP A 302 -3.61 8.79 16.92
C ASP A 302 -3.62 10.06 17.80
N ASP A 303 -4.75 10.35 18.47
CA ASP A 303 -5.01 11.53 19.28
C ASP A 303 -4.91 12.87 18.51
N ILE A 304 -5.06 12.84 17.19
CA ILE A 304 -5.04 14.03 16.34
C ILE A 304 -6.47 14.46 15.98
N GLU A 305 -6.80 15.73 16.25
CA GLU A 305 -8.05 16.34 15.79
C GLU A 305 -8.01 16.59 14.28
N ARG A 306 -9.00 16.08 13.55
CA ARG A 306 -9.14 16.17 12.10
C ARG A 306 -10.33 17.05 11.74
N LYS A 307 -10.11 18.01 10.83
CA LYS A 307 -11.18 18.84 10.25
C LYS A 307 -11.80 18.13 9.05
N LEU A 308 -13.10 17.88 9.12
CA LEU A 308 -13.84 17.16 8.11
C LEU A 308 -14.49 18.10 7.10
N GLU A 309 -14.79 17.57 5.92
CA GLU A 309 -15.54 18.21 4.86
C GLU A 309 -16.86 17.47 4.60
N PRO A 310 -17.91 18.14 4.09
CA PRO A 310 -19.21 17.52 3.82
C PRO A 310 -19.24 16.37 2.77
N VAL A 311 -18.08 15.97 2.28
CA VAL A 311 -17.88 14.83 1.39
C VAL A 311 -17.27 13.61 2.09
N ASP A 312 -16.80 13.78 3.33
CA ASP A 312 -16.28 12.69 4.14
C ASP A 312 -17.43 11.87 4.70
N VAL A 313 -17.29 10.54 4.63
CA VAL A 313 -18.29 9.60 5.17
C VAL A 313 -17.84 9.16 6.56
N LEU A 314 -18.76 9.19 7.51
CA LEU A 314 -18.52 8.87 8.91
C LEU A 314 -19.39 7.69 9.35
N ILE A 315 -18.88 6.93 10.33
CA ILE A 315 -19.71 6.11 11.22
C ILE A 315 -19.90 6.92 12.49
N VAL A 316 -21.15 7.12 12.89
CA VAL A 316 -21.52 7.80 14.13
C VAL A 316 -22.47 6.94 14.94
N ASP A 317 -22.48 7.14 16.24
CA ASP A 317 -23.55 6.68 17.12
C ASP A 317 -24.37 7.89 17.61
N ASP A 318 -25.20 7.72 18.64
CA ASP A 318 -26.05 8.80 19.15
C ASP A 318 -25.26 9.94 19.84
N VAL A 319 -23.99 9.72 20.20
CA VAL A 319 -23.20 10.65 21.01
C VAL A 319 -21.93 11.17 20.32
N ALA A 320 -21.29 10.37 19.46
CA ALA A 320 -19.98 10.66 18.91
C ALA A 320 -19.74 10.01 17.53
N THR A 321 -18.64 10.43 16.89
CA THR A 321 -18.12 9.74 15.71
C THR A 321 -17.32 8.52 16.15
N ALA A 322 -17.66 7.35 15.59
CA ALA A 322 -16.97 6.08 15.81
C ALA A 322 -15.82 5.86 14.80
N ALA A 323 -15.95 6.34 13.57
CA ALA A 323 -14.88 6.25 12.57
C ALA A 323 -15.04 7.26 11.42
N ILE A 324 -13.91 7.60 10.79
CA ILE A 324 -13.89 8.11 9.42
C ILE A 324 -13.93 6.90 8.48
N GLY A 325 -15.06 6.72 7.78
CA GLY A 325 -15.38 5.51 7.02
C GLY A 325 -14.30 5.13 6.03
N GLY A 326 -13.76 3.91 6.18
CA GLY A 326 -12.72 3.36 5.31
C GLY A 326 -11.33 3.97 5.48
N VAL A 327 -11.13 4.92 6.41
CA VAL A 327 -9.84 5.59 6.64
C VAL A 327 -9.26 5.22 8.00
N MET A 328 -9.93 5.56 9.09
CA MET A 328 -9.41 5.37 10.45
C MET A 328 -10.54 5.42 11.49
N GLY A 329 -10.43 4.62 12.54
CA GLY A 329 -11.33 4.69 13.70
C GLY A 329 -11.16 5.96 14.53
N SER A 330 -12.06 6.15 15.49
CA SER A 330 -12.07 7.22 16.49
C SER A 330 -11.94 6.64 17.89
N GLY A 331 -11.35 7.40 18.82
CA GLY A 331 -11.11 6.96 20.21
C GLY A 331 -12.36 6.72 21.07
N SER A 332 -13.55 7.06 20.57
CA SER A 332 -14.83 6.93 21.29
C SER A 332 -15.26 5.47 21.48
N THR A 333 -15.11 4.64 20.44
CA THR A 333 -15.48 3.22 20.42
C THR A 333 -14.26 2.30 20.33
N GLU A 334 -13.07 2.83 20.60
CA GLU A 334 -11.81 2.10 20.52
C GLU A 334 -11.74 0.97 21.55
N MET A 335 -11.13 -0.15 21.15
CA MET A 335 -10.75 -1.25 22.03
C MET A 335 -9.69 -0.81 23.05
N ARG A 336 -9.92 -1.10 24.33
CA ARG A 336 -9.01 -0.78 25.43
C ARG A 336 -8.73 -2.00 26.29
N ASP A 337 -7.83 -1.85 27.26
CA ASP A 337 -7.42 -2.90 28.19
C ASP A 337 -8.58 -3.48 29.04
N ASP A 338 -9.73 -2.82 29.08
CA ASP A 338 -10.93 -3.26 29.80
C ASP A 338 -12.05 -3.80 28.90
N SER A 339 -11.85 -3.83 27.58
CA SER A 339 -12.89 -4.19 26.61
C SER A 339 -13.11 -5.70 26.53
N THR A 340 -14.33 -6.15 26.84
CA THR A 340 -14.72 -7.58 26.84
C THR A 340 -15.72 -7.94 25.74
N ASP A 341 -16.42 -6.96 25.18
CA ASP A 341 -17.46 -7.19 24.16
C ASP A 341 -17.11 -6.42 22.90
N VAL A 342 -16.94 -7.14 21.79
CA VAL A 342 -16.50 -6.59 20.52
C VAL A 342 -17.64 -6.59 19.52
N LEU A 343 -17.81 -5.49 18.80
CA LEU A 343 -18.60 -5.41 17.58
C LEU A 343 -17.66 -5.29 16.39
N LEU A 344 -17.60 -6.33 15.56
CA LEU A 344 -16.77 -6.38 14.36
C LEU A 344 -17.49 -5.74 13.18
N GLU A 345 -16.77 -4.91 12.43
CA GLU A 345 -17.22 -4.18 11.25
C GLU A 345 -16.56 -4.69 9.97
N ALA A 346 -17.38 -5.09 9.00
CA ALA A 346 -16.98 -5.43 7.64
C ALA A 346 -17.74 -4.57 6.62
N ALA A 347 -17.19 -3.41 6.28
CA ALA A 347 -17.82 -2.45 5.36
C ALA A 347 -17.13 -2.39 3.98
N ILE A 348 -17.88 -1.94 2.97
CA ILE A 348 -17.42 -1.64 1.62
C ILE A 348 -17.77 -0.19 1.30
N TRP A 349 -16.74 0.66 1.29
CA TRP A 349 -16.83 2.09 1.04
C TRP A 349 -16.68 2.43 -0.45
N ASP A 350 -17.09 3.65 -0.83
CA ASP A 350 -16.81 4.18 -2.16
C ASP A 350 -15.31 4.47 -2.34
N PRO A 351 -14.65 3.89 -3.37
CA PRO A 351 -13.21 4.06 -3.57
C PRO A 351 -12.79 5.53 -3.74
N ALA A 352 -13.60 6.32 -4.44
CA ALA A 352 -13.28 7.71 -4.73
C ALA A 352 -13.45 8.61 -3.49
N ALA A 353 -14.46 8.37 -2.66
CA ALA A 353 -14.66 9.03 -1.38
C ALA A 353 -13.48 8.78 -0.45
N VAL A 354 -13.10 7.51 -0.26
CA VAL A 354 -11.95 7.15 0.58
C VAL A 354 -10.66 7.79 0.07
N SER A 355 -10.40 7.74 -1.26
CA SER A 355 -9.18 8.35 -1.81
C SER A 355 -9.10 9.86 -1.56
N ARG A 356 -10.22 10.60 -1.74
CA ARG A 356 -10.27 12.04 -1.47
C ARG A 356 -10.02 12.34 0.00
N THR A 357 -10.73 11.67 0.90
CA THR A 357 -10.63 11.88 2.35
C THR A 357 -9.23 11.52 2.88
N ALA A 358 -8.69 10.35 2.52
CA ALA A 358 -7.38 9.90 2.98
C ALA A 358 -6.24 10.83 2.50
N ARG A 359 -6.27 11.29 1.25
CA ARG A 359 -5.26 12.23 0.72
C ARG A 359 -5.35 13.59 1.38
N ARG A 360 -6.55 14.14 1.55
CA ARG A 360 -6.76 15.45 2.19
C ARG A 360 -6.32 15.44 3.65
N LEU A 361 -6.61 14.36 4.38
CA LEU A 361 -6.24 14.20 5.79
C LEU A 361 -4.82 13.67 6.01
N HIS A 362 -4.11 13.29 4.95
CA HIS A 362 -2.79 12.66 5.00
C HIS A 362 -2.77 11.37 5.84
N LEU A 363 -3.78 10.53 5.67
CA LEU A 363 -3.97 9.26 6.37
C LEU A 363 -3.99 8.06 5.41
N PRO A 364 -2.84 7.67 4.80
CA PRO A 364 -2.76 6.53 3.89
C PRO A 364 -2.71 5.18 4.63
N SER A 365 -3.70 4.92 5.47
CA SER A 365 -3.81 3.69 6.26
C SER A 365 -3.87 2.43 5.38
N GLU A 366 -3.58 1.26 5.95
CA GLU A 366 -3.72 -0.03 5.27
C GLU A 366 -5.16 -0.25 4.74
N ALA A 367 -6.16 0.24 5.48
CA ALA A 367 -7.55 0.21 5.07
C ALA A 367 -7.81 1.15 3.87
N ALA A 368 -7.42 2.42 3.99
CA ALA A 368 -7.66 3.42 2.95
C ALA A 368 -7.03 3.04 1.61
N ARG A 369 -5.81 2.51 1.62
CA ARG A 369 -5.12 2.05 0.41
C ARG A 369 -5.80 0.88 -0.29
N ARG A 370 -6.51 0.01 0.45
CA ARG A 370 -7.30 -1.09 -0.13
C ARG A 370 -8.64 -0.59 -0.66
N TYR A 371 -9.35 0.20 0.14
CA TYR A 371 -10.65 0.75 -0.27
C TYR A 371 -10.54 1.68 -1.48
N GLU A 372 -9.50 2.52 -1.59
CA GLU A 372 -9.31 3.39 -2.78
C GLU A 372 -9.10 2.58 -4.08
N ARG A 373 -8.71 1.30 -3.96
CA ARG A 373 -8.49 0.36 -5.07
C ARG A 373 -9.58 -0.71 -5.19
N SER A 374 -10.73 -0.47 -4.53
CA SER A 374 -11.90 -1.36 -4.49
C SER A 374 -11.66 -2.71 -3.80
N VAL A 375 -12.37 -2.91 -2.69
CA VAL A 375 -12.40 -4.19 -1.97
C VAL A 375 -13.54 -5.06 -2.51
N ASP A 376 -13.34 -6.38 -2.54
CA ASP A 376 -14.33 -7.37 -2.98
C ASP A 376 -15.56 -7.39 -2.04
N PRO A 377 -16.75 -6.98 -2.51
CA PRO A 377 -17.95 -6.90 -1.66
C PRO A 377 -18.59 -8.26 -1.40
N ALA A 378 -18.25 -9.29 -2.18
CA ALA A 378 -18.87 -10.61 -2.05
C ALA A 378 -18.44 -11.30 -0.75
N ILE A 379 -17.23 -11.00 -0.27
CA ILE A 379 -16.60 -11.72 0.85
C ILE A 379 -16.79 -11.05 2.22
N SER A 380 -17.47 -9.91 2.33
CA SER A 380 -17.57 -9.16 3.61
C SER A 380 -18.05 -10.02 4.79
N VAL A 381 -19.09 -10.85 4.59
CA VAL A 381 -19.58 -11.75 5.65
C VAL A 381 -18.63 -12.92 5.89
N ALA A 382 -17.95 -13.45 4.86
CA ALA A 382 -16.95 -14.51 5.06
C ALA A 382 -15.76 -14.00 5.88
N VAL A 383 -15.28 -12.78 5.59
CA VAL A 383 -14.21 -12.14 6.36
C VAL A 383 -14.67 -11.87 7.80
N LEU A 384 -15.90 -11.39 7.99
CA LEU A 384 -16.49 -11.16 9.30
C LEU A 384 -16.58 -12.46 10.13
N ASP A 385 -17.05 -13.55 9.52
CA ASP A 385 -17.15 -14.87 10.16
C ASP A 385 -15.76 -15.44 10.49
N ARG A 386 -14.78 -15.30 9.57
CA ARG A 386 -13.38 -15.70 9.78
C ARG A 386 -12.75 -14.93 10.95
N CYS A 387 -12.96 -13.62 11.00
CA CYS A 387 -12.44 -12.76 12.05
C CYS A 387 -13.09 -13.07 13.41
N ALA A 388 -14.40 -13.28 13.45
CA ALA A 388 -15.13 -13.63 14.68
C ALA A 388 -14.67 -14.97 15.25
N SER A 389 -14.48 -15.97 14.37
CA SER A 389 -13.99 -17.30 14.76
C SER A 389 -12.57 -17.24 15.30
N LEU A 390 -11.68 -16.52 14.61
CA LEU A 390 -10.29 -16.35 15.03
C LEU A 390 -10.18 -15.61 16.37
N LEU A 391 -10.98 -14.56 16.57
CA LEU A 391 -10.99 -13.82 17.83
C LEU A 391 -11.48 -14.69 18.99
N ALA A 392 -12.57 -15.43 18.80
CA ALA A 392 -13.12 -16.31 19.83
C ALA A 392 -12.16 -17.46 20.18
N GLU A 393 -11.41 -17.97 19.19
CA GLU A 393 -10.36 -18.98 19.41
C GLU A 393 -9.21 -18.45 20.26
N ILE A 394 -8.76 -17.22 20.00
CA ILE A 394 -7.58 -16.63 20.65
C ILE A 394 -7.90 -16.11 22.05
N ALA A 395 -8.92 -15.27 22.17
CA ALA A 395 -9.21 -14.53 23.39
C ALA A 395 -10.25 -15.22 24.28
N GLY A 396 -10.79 -16.36 23.86
CA GLY A 396 -12.02 -16.89 24.44
C GLY A 396 -13.21 -15.96 24.17
N GLY A 397 -14.42 -16.44 24.37
CA GLY A 397 -15.65 -15.66 24.16
C GLY A 397 -16.69 -16.41 23.34
N VAL A 398 -17.83 -15.77 23.14
CA VAL A 398 -18.98 -16.35 22.45
C VAL A 398 -19.34 -15.47 21.26
N ILE A 399 -19.40 -16.08 20.07
CA ILE A 399 -19.82 -15.40 18.85
C ILE A 399 -21.35 -15.24 18.88
N GLY A 400 -21.83 -14.01 18.72
CA GLY A 400 -23.26 -13.73 18.66
C GLY A 400 -23.92 -14.32 17.41
N SER A 401 -25.14 -14.83 17.57
CA SER A 401 -25.91 -15.42 16.48
C SER A 401 -26.45 -14.39 15.48
N GLY A 402 -26.62 -13.13 15.90
CA GLY A 402 -27.11 -12.05 15.05
C GLY A 402 -26.10 -11.61 13.99
N LEU A 403 -26.60 -11.18 12.84
CA LEU A 403 -25.86 -10.59 11.74
C LEU A 403 -26.63 -9.39 11.20
N THR A 404 -26.03 -8.20 11.27
CA THR A 404 -26.49 -7.07 10.44
C THR A 404 -25.72 -7.13 9.13
N ASP A 405 -26.39 -7.14 7.98
CA ASP A 405 -25.76 -7.17 6.64
C ASP A 405 -26.54 -6.28 5.68
N TRP A 406 -26.27 -4.97 5.74
CA TRP A 406 -26.86 -4.03 4.79
C TRP A 406 -26.16 -4.16 3.44
N ARG A 407 -26.94 -4.38 2.37
CA ARG A 407 -26.43 -4.68 1.01
C ARG A 407 -26.90 -3.69 -0.07
N GLY A 408 -27.21 -2.45 0.33
CA GLY A 408 -27.86 -1.48 -0.54
C GLY A 408 -29.38 -1.40 -0.31
N ASP A 409 -29.98 -0.36 -0.90
CA ASP A 409 -31.43 -0.17 -0.96
C ASP A 409 -31.85 0.12 -2.43
N PRO A 410 -32.44 -0.85 -3.16
CA PRO A 410 -32.74 -2.21 -2.72
C PRO A 410 -31.49 -3.10 -2.52
N PRO A 411 -31.59 -4.21 -1.76
CA PRO A 411 -30.46 -5.12 -1.53
C PRO A 411 -29.88 -5.72 -2.82
N VAL A 412 -28.56 -5.73 -2.92
CA VAL A 412 -27.81 -6.39 -3.99
C VAL A 412 -27.48 -7.83 -3.59
N GLU A 413 -27.89 -8.78 -4.43
CA GLU A 413 -27.68 -10.23 -4.21
C GLU A 413 -26.54 -10.82 -5.07
N HIS A 414 -26.13 -10.11 -6.13
CA HIS A 414 -25.08 -10.55 -7.06
C HIS A 414 -24.05 -9.45 -7.25
N TRP A 415 -22.78 -9.79 -7.02
CA TRP A 415 -21.68 -8.83 -6.97
C TRP A 415 -20.72 -8.90 -8.17
N SER A 416 -20.97 -9.78 -9.13
CA SER A 416 -20.17 -9.90 -10.34
C SER A 416 -20.24 -8.64 -11.20
N GLN A 417 -19.21 -8.39 -12.01
CA GLN A 417 -19.19 -7.25 -12.92
C GLN A 417 -20.13 -7.49 -14.10
N ALA A 418 -20.41 -6.41 -14.85
CA ALA A 418 -21.18 -6.51 -16.08
C ALA A 418 -20.45 -7.41 -17.11
N PRO A 419 -21.18 -8.23 -17.88
CA PRO A 419 -20.57 -9.03 -18.94
C PRO A 419 -19.90 -8.17 -20.03
N ILE A 420 -18.80 -8.67 -20.57
CA ILE A 420 -17.99 -8.05 -21.62
C ILE A 420 -17.99 -8.99 -22.82
N GLU A 421 -18.30 -8.44 -23.99
CA GLU A 421 -18.18 -9.17 -25.26
C GLU A 421 -16.80 -8.93 -25.87
N ILE A 422 -16.10 -10.02 -26.22
CA ILE A 422 -14.77 -9.98 -26.81
C ILE A 422 -14.65 -11.01 -27.95
N PRO A 423 -14.11 -10.67 -29.13
CA PRO A 423 -13.72 -11.67 -30.13
C PRO A 423 -12.67 -12.61 -29.55
N ALA A 424 -12.83 -13.93 -29.73
CA ALA A 424 -11.96 -14.93 -29.12
C ALA A 424 -10.47 -14.78 -29.53
N ASP A 425 -10.22 -14.23 -30.73
CA ASP A 425 -8.90 -13.99 -31.32
C ASP A 425 -8.34 -12.57 -31.06
N LEU A 426 -9.04 -11.73 -30.29
CA LEU A 426 -8.57 -10.37 -30.01
C LEU A 426 -7.22 -10.36 -29.27
N PRO A 427 -6.96 -11.23 -28.27
CA PRO A 427 -5.64 -11.34 -27.66
C PRO A 427 -4.55 -11.69 -28.68
N ASP A 428 -4.77 -12.67 -29.54
CA ASP A 428 -3.85 -13.10 -30.60
C ASP A 428 -3.48 -11.94 -31.53
N ARG A 429 -4.51 -11.23 -32.01
CA ARG A 429 -4.34 -10.08 -32.91
C ARG A 429 -3.60 -8.92 -32.24
N THR A 430 -3.79 -8.73 -30.93
CA THR A 430 -3.13 -7.66 -30.17
C THR A 430 -1.68 -8.01 -29.88
N ALA A 431 -1.40 -9.25 -29.48
CA ALA A 431 -0.04 -9.76 -29.24
C ALA A 431 0.77 -9.93 -30.54
N GLY A 432 0.10 -10.13 -31.69
CA GLY A 432 0.77 -10.59 -32.90
C GLY A 432 1.31 -12.02 -32.78
N VAL A 433 0.67 -12.83 -31.93
CA VAL A 433 1.00 -14.23 -31.63
C VAL A 433 -0.24 -15.07 -31.90
N SER A 434 -0.07 -16.26 -32.46
CA SER A 434 -1.17 -17.24 -32.54
C SER A 434 -1.08 -18.16 -31.33
N TYR A 435 -1.94 -17.94 -30.36
CA TYR A 435 -2.00 -18.77 -29.16
C TYR A 435 -2.68 -20.11 -29.47
N PRO A 436 -2.39 -21.17 -28.69
CA PRO A 436 -3.13 -22.43 -28.80
C PRO A 436 -4.65 -22.22 -28.64
N GLU A 437 -5.44 -23.01 -29.36
CA GLU A 437 -6.90 -22.95 -29.25
C GLU A 437 -7.36 -23.11 -27.79
N GLY A 438 -8.30 -22.25 -27.36
CA GLY A 438 -8.81 -22.26 -25.99
C GLY A 438 -7.98 -21.50 -24.97
N THR A 439 -6.81 -20.94 -25.33
CA THR A 439 -5.94 -20.17 -24.41
C THR A 439 -6.69 -19.01 -23.75
N THR A 440 -7.37 -18.17 -24.54
CA THR A 440 -8.19 -17.05 -24.04
C THR A 440 -9.23 -17.52 -23.03
N VAL A 441 -10.00 -18.56 -23.37
CA VAL A 441 -11.03 -19.11 -22.48
C VAL A 441 -10.43 -19.66 -21.19
N ARG A 442 -9.32 -20.41 -21.29
CA ARG A 442 -8.60 -20.95 -20.13
C ARG A 442 -8.13 -19.85 -19.20
N ARG A 443 -7.39 -18.85 -19.71
CA ARG A 443 -6.83 -17.76 -18.90
C ARG A 443 -7.92 -16.93 -18.23
N LEU A 444 -8.98 -16.59 -18.96
CA LEU A 444 -10.11 -15.85 -18.41
C LEU A 444 -10.88 -16.65 -17.34
N THR A 445 -10.98 -17.97 -17.51
CA THR A 445 -11.57 -18.85 -16.49
C THR A 445 -10.69 -18.92 -15.23
N GLN A 446 -9.36 -19.03 -15.39
CA GLN A 446 -8.39 -19.08 -14.27
C GLN A 446 -8.44 -17.82 -13.40
N ILE A 447 -8.57 -16.63 -14.00
CA ILE A 447 -8.72 -15.38 -13.23
C ILE A 447 -10.11 -15.23 -12.58
N GLY A 448 -11.00 -16.20 -12.77
CA GLY A 448 -12.30 -16.30 -12.12
C GLY A 448 -13.47 -15.75 -12.93
N CYS A 449 -13.32 -15.49 -14.23
CA CYS A 449 -14.46 -15.08 -15.06
C CYS A 449 -15.33 -16.28 -15.43
N GLU A 450 -16.64 -16.05 -15.50
CA GLU A 450 -17.53 -16.97 -16.20
C GLU A 450 -17.44 -16.68 -17.71
N VAL A 451 -17.13 -17.69 -18.52
CA VAL A 451 -16.93 -17.51 -19.97
C VAL A 451 -17.95 -18.35 -20.73
N ALA A 452 -18.85 -17.69 -21.47
CA ALA A 452 -19.76 -18.33 -22.40
C ALA A 452 -19.27 -18.12 -23.84
N VAL A 453 -19.21 -19.20 -24.62
CA VAL A 453 -18.78 -19.18 -26.03
C VAL A 453 -19.99 -19.04 -26.94
N ALA A 454 -20.01 -18.02 -27.79
CA ALA A 454 -21.06 -17.72 -28.76
C ALA A 454 -20.47 -17.57 -30.17
N GLY A 455 -20.11 -18.69 -30.80
CA GLY A 455 -19.37 -18.67 -32.07
C GLY A 455 -17.96 -18.15 -31.85
N ASP A 456 -17.56 -17.11 -32.60
CA ASP A 456 -16.23 -16.48 -32.51
C ASP A 456 -16.16 -15.37 -31.44
N VAL A 457 -17.24 -15.15 -30.69
CA VAL A 457 -17.34 -14.15 -29.63
C VAL A 457 -17.49 -14.85 -28.28
N LEU A 458 -16.77 -14.34 -27.28
CA LEU A 458 -16.90 -14.74 -25.88
C LEU A 458 -17.72 -13.70 -25.12
N ILE A 459 -18.65 -14.16 -24.29
CA ILE A 459 -19.34 -13.36 -23.29
C ILE A 459 -18.69 -13.68 -21.95
N VAL A 460 -17.95 -12.73 -21.40
CA VAL A 460 -17.09 -12.90 -20.23
C VAL A 460 -17.68 -12.09 -19.08
N THR A 461 -18.07 -12.73 -17.98
CA THR A 461 -18.56 -12.06 -16.77
C THR A 461 -17.44 -12.05 -15.73
N PRO A 462 -16.80 -10.90 -15.47
CA PRO A 462 -15.71 -10.82 -14.50
C PRO A 462 -16.20 -11.01 -13.06
N PRO A 463 -15.34 -11.56 -12.18
CA PRO A 463 -15.68 -11.79 -10.79
C PRO A 463 -15.76 -10.49 -9.97
N SER A 464 -16.36 -10.55 -8.79
CA SER A 464 -16.61 -9.39 -7.92
C SER A 464 -15.34 -8.67 -7.44
N TRP A 465 -14.21 -9.37 -7.33
CA TRP A 465 -12.92 -8.80 -6.93
C TRP A 465 -12.13 -8.15 -8.08
N ARG A 466 -12.63 -8.20 -9.32
CA ARG A 466 -12.00 -7.61 -10.52
C ARG A 466 -12.79 -6.45 -11.11
N PRO A 467 -12.98 -5.34 -10.37
CA PRO A 467 -13.70 -4.17 -10.86
C PRO A 467 -12.92 -3.40 -11.93
N ASP A 468 -11.67 -3.76 -12.19
CA ASP A 468 -10.82 -3.24 -13.26
C ASP A 468 -11.21 -3.80 -14.65
N LEU A 469 -11.74 -5.03 -14.71
CA LEU A 469 -12.16 -5.66 -15.97
C LEU A 469 -13.51 -5.09 -16.42
N ARG A 470 -13.50 -4.19 -17.42
CA ARG A 470 -14.70 -3.50 -17.91
C ARG A 470 -14.82 -3.49 -19.43
N GLN A 471 -13.74 -3.78 -20.14
CA GLN A 471 -13.64 -3.66 -21.59
C GLN A 471 -12.78 -4.79 -22.17
N PRO A 472 -12.88 -5.06 -23.49
CA PRO A 472 -12.08 -6.10 -24.13
C PRO A 472 -10.57 -5.92 -23.96
N ALA A 473 -10.08 -4.68 -23.90
CA ALA A 473 -8.65 -4.40 -23.70
C ALA A 473 -8.15 -4.92 -22.34
N ASP A 474 -8.97 -4.83 -21.29
CA ASP A 474 -8.62 -5.31 -19.96
C ASP A 474 -8.49 -6.86 -19.97
N LEU A 475 -9.41 -7.54 -20.69
CA LEU A 475 -9.35 -9.00 -20.86
C LEU A 475 -8.14 -9.44 -21.71
N VAL A 476 -7.75 -8.64 -22.71
CA VAL A 476 -6.55 -8.89 -23.51
C VAL A 476 -5.30 -8.83 -22.65
N GLU A 477 -5.18 -7.83 -21.76
CA GLU A 477 -4.05 -7.72 -20.83
C GLU A 477 -3.91 -8.99 -19.98
N GLU A 478 -5.02 -9.51 -19.46
CA GLU A 478 -5.01 -10.72 -18.63
C GLU A 478 -4.52 -11.97 -19.36
N VAL A 479 -4.89 -12.13 -20.63
CA VAL A 479 -4.39 -13.24 -21.45
C VAL A 479 -2.89 -13.06 -21.73
N LEU A 480 -2.48 -11.87 -22.17
CA LEU A 480 -1.09 -11.60 -22.56
C LEU A 480 -0.12 -11.70 -21.38
N ARG A 481 -0.50 -11.21 -20.18
CA ARG A 481 0.38 -11.27 -19.01
C ARG A 481 0.58 -12.70 -18.49
N LEU A 482 -0.44 -13.56 -18.60
CA LEU A 482 -0.36 -14.95 -18.15
C LEU A 482 0.30 -15.88 -19.17
N GLU A 483 0.24 -15.55 -20.46
CA GLU A 483 1.03 -16.24 -21.50
C GLU A 483 2.48 -15.74 -21.58
N GLY A 484 2.80 -14.62 -20.93
CA GLY A 484 4.14 -14.03 -20.89
C GLY A 484 4.41 -13.07 -22.04
N LEU A 485 4.75 -11.82 -21.71
CA LEU A 485 5.05 -10.79 -22.71
C LEU A 485 6.35 -11.07 -23.49
N GLU A 486 7.24 -11.90 -22.93
CA GLU A 486 8.46 -12.35 -23.59
C GLU A 486 8.21 -13.19 -24.84
N SER A 487 7.00 -13.75 -25.00
CA SER A 487 6.57 -14.48 -26.19
C SER A 487 6.23 -13.59 -27.39
N ILE A 488 6.02 -12.28 -27.16
CA ILE A 488 5.62 -11.32 -28.19
C ILE A 488 6.81 -10.97 -29.09
N PRO A 489 6.72 -11.16 -30.41
CA PRO A 489 7.83 -10.90 -31.32
C PRO A 489 8.04 -9.40 -31.56
N SER A 490 9.31 -9.00 -31.68
CA SER A 490 9.66 -7.65 -32.15
C SER A 490 9.50 -7.52 -33.66
N VAL A 491 8.32 -7.10 -34.13
CA VAL A 491 8.02 -6.87 -35.55
C VAL A 491 7.95 -5.37 -35.85
N LEU A 492 8.84 -4.86 -36.69
CA LEU A 492 8.82 -3.46 -37.11
C LEU A 492 7.56 -3.16 -37.95
N PRO A 493 6.74 -2.15 -37.59
CA PRO A 493 5.54 -1.81 -38.36
C PRO A 493 5.91 -1.12 -39.68
N ALA A 494 5.10 -1.36 -40.72
CA ALA A 494 5.22 -0.66 -42.00
C ALA A 494 4.63 0.76 -41.89
N ALA A 495 5.46 1.72 -41.48
CA ALA A 495 5.06 3.12 -41.42
C ALA A 495 4.96 3.75 -42.83
N PRO A 496 3.97 4.62 -43.10
CA PRO A 496 3.88 5.33 -44.37
C PRO A 496 5.06 6.30 -44.56
N ALA A 497 5.31 6.70 -45.81
CA ALA A 497 6.35 7.68 -46.12
C ALA A 497 6.08 9.02 -45.41
N GLY A 498 6.90 9.32 -44.40
CA GLY A 498 6.81 10.56 -43.64
C GLY A 498 7.24 11.78 -44.45
N ARG A 499 6.73 12.96 -44.07
CA ARG A 499 7.12 14.26 -44.66
C ARG A 499 8.48 14.79 -44.14
N GLY A 500 9.13 14.04 -43.24
CA GLY A 500 10.35 14.46 -42.56
C GLY A 500 10.15 15.66 -41.64
N LEU A 501 11.24 16.40 -41.40
CA LEU A 501 11.25 17.55 -40.51
C LEU A 501 10.54 18.77 -41.11
N THR A 502 9.72 19.44 -40.31
CA THR A 502 9.09 20.72 -40.66
C THR A 502 10.13 21.84 -40.80
N ALA A 503 9.78 22.93 -41.49
CA ALA A 503 10.66 24.09 -41.63
C ALA A 503 11.08 24.66 -40.27
N THR A 504 10.15 24.74 -39.30
CA THR A 504 10.45 25.18 -37.93
C THR A 504 11.44 24.26 -37.23
N GLN A 505 11.27 22.94 -37.31
CA GLN A 505 12.22 21.98 -36.72
C GLN A 505 13.62 22.11 -37.35
N ARG A 506 13.70 22.24 -38.68
CA ARG A 506 14.98 22.46 -39.39
C ARG A 506 15.64 23.76 -38.96
N ARG A 507 14.87 24.85 -38.87
CA ARG A 507 15.35 26.16 -38.43
C ARG A 507 15.92 26.12 -37.02
N ARG A 508 15.24 25.47 -36.07
CA ARG A 508 15.75 25.32 -34.68
C ARG A 508 17.09 24.61 -34.63
N ARG A 509 17.19 23.48 -35.33
CA ARG A 509 18.46 22.72 -35.44
C ARG A 509 19.56 23.56 -36.11
N ALA A 510 19.22 24.32 -37.14
CA ALA A 510 20.18 25.20 -37.82
C ALA A 510 20.69 26.31 -36.90
N ILE A 511 19.81 26.95 -36.12
CA ILE A 511 20.20 28.00 -35.16
C ILE A 511 21.09 27.41 -34.06
N GLY A 512 20.69 26.29 -33.44
CA GLY A 512 21.50 25.63 -32.42
C GLY A 512 22.90 25.25 -32.93
N LYS A 513 22.98 24.63 -34.13
CA LYS A 513 24.27 24.33 -34.78
C LYS A 513 25.11 25.58 -35.04
N SER A 514 24.49 26.66 -35.51
CA SER A 514 25.20 27.89 -35.84
C SER A 514 25.76 28.58 -34.58
N LEU A 515 24.97 28.63 -33.50
CA LEU A 515 25.41 29.16 -32.20
C LEU A 515 26.53 28.31 -31.59
N ALA A 516 26.39 26.98 -31.64
CA ALA A 516 27.42 26.07 -31.16
C ALA A 516 28.75 26.22 -31.93
N LEU A 517 28.69 26.30 -33.27
CA LEU A 517 29.88 26.54 -34.10
C LEU A 517 30.50 27.93 -33.87
N ALA A 518 29.69 28.90 -33.46
CA ALA A 518 30.15 30.23 -33.07
C ALA A 518 30.70 30.31 -31.63
N GLY A 519 30.78 29.18 -30.91
CA GLY A 519 31.37 29.08 -29.58
C GLY A 519 30.39 29.18 -28.40
N TYR A 520 29.08 29.22 -28.64
CA TYR A 520 28.09 29.20 -27.56
C TYR A 520 27.79 27.77 -27.10
N VAL A 521 27.54 27.59 -25.81
CA VAL A 521 27.14 26.31 -25.21
C VAL A 521 25.64 26.31 -24.92
N GLU A 522 24.91 25.31 -25.41
CA GLU A 522 23.48 25.18 -25.15
C GLU A 522 23.23 24.77 -23.69
N VAL A 523 22.27 25.41 -23.03
CA VAL A 523 21.81 25.01 -21.69
C VAL A 523 20.30 24.78 -21.66
N LEU A 524 19.87 23.81 -20.84
CA LEU A 524 18.46 23.59 -20.55
C LEU A 524 18.04 24.54 -19.43
N THR A 525 17.19 25.52 -19.77
CA THR A 525 16.70 26.53 -18.83
C THR A 525 15.55 26.00 -17.98
N THR A 526 15.56 26.30 -16.68
CA THR A 526 14.38 26.11 -15.83
C THR A 526 13.27 27.08 -16.25
N PRO A 527 12.00 26.65 -16.29
CA PRO A 527 10.89 27.55 -16.55
C PRO A 527 10.53 28.41 -15.34
N PHE A 528 11.06 28.13 -14.14
CA PHE A 528 10.71 28.85 -12.92
C PHE A 528 11.60 30.08 -12.73
N LEU A 529 10.99 31.26 -12.74
CA LEU A 529 11.69 32.52 -12.57
C LEU A 529 12.30 32.63 -11.17
N PRO A 530 13.51 33.20 -11.05
CA PRO A 530 14.05 33.60 -9.75
C PRO A 530 13.15 34.67 -9.10
N ALA A 531 13.02 34.61 -7.78
CA ALA A 531 12.26 35.58 -7.00
C ALA A 531 12.75 37.02 -7.26
N GLY A 532 11.83 37.95 -7.54
CA GLY A 532 12.14 39.37 -7.71
C GLY A 532 13.04 39.70 -8.92
N VAL A 533 13.21 38.79 -9.88
CA VAL A 533 14.14 39.01 -11.01
C VAL A 533 13.79 40.26 -11.83
N PHE A 534 12.50 40.55 -12.02
CA PHE A 534 12.06 41.73 -12.76
C PHE A 534 12.28 43.04 -11.99
N ASP A 535 12.26 43.00 -10.66
CA ASP A 535 12.61 44.13 -9.81
C ASP A 535 14.11 44.41 -9.86
N THR A 536 14.92 43.34 -9.85
CA THR A 536 16.38 43.42 -10.04
C THR A 536 16.74 44.04 -11.38
N TRP A 537 15.98 43.75 -12.43
CA TRP A 537 16.14 44.36 -13.75
C TRP A 537 15.56 45.77 -13.87
N GLY A 538 14.86 46.26 -12.85
CA GLY A 538 14.22 47.56 -12.86
C GLY A 538 13.11 47.68 -13.91
N LEU A 539 12.41 46.58 -14.22
CA LEU A 539 11.29 46.63 -15.17
C LEU A 539 10.11 47.38 -14.56
N ALA A 540 9.43 48.19 -15.37
CA ALA A 540 8.20 48.87 -14.96
C ALA A 540 7.11 47.85 -14.58
N ASP A 541 6.16 48.26 -13.74
CA ASP A 541 5.10 47.39 -13.22
C ASP A 541 4.18 46.85 -14.33
N ASP A 542 4.01 47.60 -15.41
CA ASP A 542 3.19 47.25 -16.57
C ASP A 542 3.99 46.53 -17.70
N ASP A 543 5.26 46.18 -17.46
CA ASP A 543 6.05 45.44 -18.43
C ASP A 543 5.40 44.07 -18.74
N PRO A 544 5.16 43.72 -20.02
CA PRO A 544 4.53 42.46 -20.39
C PRO A 544 5.22 41.21 -19.84
N ARG A 545 6.53 41.28 -19.52
CA ARG A 545 7.26 40.17 -18.92
C ARG A 545 6.80 39.86 -17.48
N ARG A 546 6.23 40.83 -16.77
CA ARG A 546 5.64 40.63 -15.43
C ARG A 546 4.29 39.92 -15.48
N ALA A 547 3.65 39.82 -16.64
CA ALA A 547 2.41 39.07 -16.84
C ALA A 547 2.67 37.55 -16.94
N THR A 548 3.07 36.95 -15.82
CA THR A 548 3.46 35.54 -15.72
C THR A 548 2.31 34.65 -15.26
N VAL A 549 2.30 33.39 -15.74
CA VAL A 549 1.47 32.33 -15.16
C VAL A 549 2.17 31.79 -13.92
N SER A 550 1.43 31.60 -12.83
CA SER A 550 1.99 31.04 -11.58
C SER A 550 1.55 29.61 -11.37
N VAL A 551 2.49 28.75 -11.01
CA VAL A 551 2.24 27.39 -10.54
C VAL A 551 1.73 27.45 -9.10
N LEU A 552 0.67 26.71 -8.81
CA LEU A 552 0.00 26.73 -7.50
C LEU A 552 0.82 26.01 -6.41
N ASN A 553 1.58 24.99 -6.81
CA ASN A 553 2.34 24.08 -5.94
C ASN A 553 3.80 23.92 -6.41
N PRO A 554 4.61 25.00 -6.45
CA PRO A 554 6.01 24.91 -6.85
C PRO A 554 6.84 24.17 -5.79
N LEU A 555 7.97 23.58 -6.20
CA LEU A 555 8.94 22.99 -5.27
C LEU A 555 9.61 24.06 -4.38
N GLU A 556 9.82 25.26 -4.93
CA GLU A 556 10.35 26.44 -4.23
C GLU A 556 9.24 27.50 -4.16
N ALA A 557 8.79 27.85 -2.95
CA ALA A 557 7.61 28.70 -2.74
C ALA A 557 7.77 30.14 -3.27
N ASP A 558 9.00 30.64 -3.34
CA ASP A 558 9.37 31.96 -3.87
C ASP A 558 9.61 31.96 -5.39
N ARG A 559 9.54 30.79 -6.06
CA ARG A 559 9.67 30.64 -7.51
C ARG A 559 8.40 30.06 -8.17
N PRO A 560 7.20 30.61 -7.94
CA PRO A 560 5.97 30.08 -8.54
C PRO A 560 5.80 30.49 -10.01
N GLN A 561 6.48 31.54 -10.46
CA GLN A 561 6.20 32.17 -11.76
C GLN A 561 6.91 31.46 -12.92
N LEU A 562 6.16 31.17 -13.98
CA LEU A 562 6.70 30.63 -15.23
C LEU A 562 7.32 31.74 -16.08
N ALA A 563 8.43 31.40 -16.74
CA ALA A 563 9.28 32.33 -17.46
C ALA A 563 8.61 32.89 -18.72
N SER A 564 8.43 34.21 -18.75
CA SER A 564 8.04 34.98 -19.93
C SER A 564 9.23 35.34 -20.86
N THR A 565 10.46 35.07 -20.39
CA THR A 565 11.73 35.28 -21.09
C THR A 565 12.77 34.26 -20.61
N LEU A 566 13.71 33.86 -21.49
CA LEU A 566 14.73 32.83 -21.19
C LEU A 566 15.95 33.38 -20.43
N LEU A 567 16.14 34.70 -20.45
CA LEU A 567 17.32 35.35 -19.89
C LEU A 567 17.55 35.09 -18.38
N PRO A 568 16.54 35.05 -17.50
CA PRO A 568 16.75 34.80 -16.07
C PRO A 568 17.49 33.48 -15.80
N SER A 569 17.04 32.39 -16.43
CA SER A 569 17.67 31.08 -16.25
C SER A 569 19.04 31.02 -16.93
N LEU A 570 19.23 31.70 -18.07
CA LEU A 570 20.55 31.81 -18.71
C LEU A 570 21.55 32.57 -17.83
N LEU A 571 21.14 33.68 -17.21
CA LEU A 571 21.99 34.46 -16.31
C LEU A 571 22.31 33.70 -15.02
N GLU A 572 21.36 32.91 -14.50
CA GLU A 572 21.63 32.00 -13.38
C GLU A 572 22.69 30.94 -13.75
N ALA A 573 22.58 30.35 -14.95
CA ALA A 573 23.58 29.41 -15.46
C ALA A 573 24.95 30.09 -15.70
N LEU A 574 24.96 31.31 -16.21
CA LEU A 574 26.17 32.11 -16.41
C LEU A 574 26.86 32.40 -15.06
N GLY A 575 26.10 32.92 -14.08
CA GLY A 575 26.60 33.20 -12.73
C GLY A 575 27.14 31.95 -12.02
N ARG A 576 26.52 30.78 -12.24
CA ARG A 576 27.03 29.48 -11.74
C ARG A 576 28.39 29.11 -12.33
N ASN A 577 28.64 29.41 -13.60
CA ASN A 577 29.94 29.15 -14.23
C ASN A 577 31.02 30.13 -13.74
N VAL A 578 30.69 31.43 -13.70
CA VAL A 578 31.61 32.48 -13.22
C VAL A 578 32.02 32.24 -11.76
N SER A 579 31.06 31.92 -10.89
CA SER A 579 31.36 31.60 -9.48
C SER A 579 32.22 30.35 -9.29
N ARG A 580 32.34 29.49 -10.32
CA ARG A 580 33.21 28.32 -10.35
C ARG A 580 34.54 28.56 -11.09
N GLY A 581 34.85 29.82 -11.41
CA GLY A 581 36.12 30.24 -12.03
C GLY A 581 36.14 30.22 -13.55
N MET A 582 35.02 29.96 -14.22
CA MET A 582 34.91 30.05 -15.68
C MET A 582 34.43 31.45 -16.05
N ASN A 583 35.38 32.36 -16.33
CA ASN A 583 35.08 33.78 -16.57
C ASN A 583 34.79 34.12 -18.03
N ASP A 584 35.13 33.24 -18.98
CA ASP A 584 34.89 33.42 -20.41
C ASP A 584 33.85 32.38 -20.87
N VAL A 585 32.57 32.75 -20.83
CA VAL A 585 31.47 31.81 -21.04
C VAL A 585 30.46 32.44 -21.99
N ALA A 586 30.05 31.70 -23.01
CA ALA A 586 28.96 32.07 -23.91
C ALA A 586 27.89 30.96 -23.89
N LEU A 587 26.69 31.27 -23.39
CA LEU A 587 25.57 30.34 -23.27
C LEU A 587 24.45 30.72 -24.22
N PHE A 588 23.69 29.74 -24.68
CA PHE A 588 22.43 29.97 -25.38
C PHE A 588 21.35 28.98 -24.96
N ALA A 589 20.09 29.35 -25.16
CA ALA A 589 18.94 28.48 -24.97
C ALA A 589 17.91 28.68 -26.10
N ILE A 590 17.26 27.59 -26.50
CA ILE A 590 16.16 27.55 -27.47
C ILE A 590 14.97 26.86 -26.80
N ALA A 591 14.07 27.63 -26.19
CA ALA A 591 12.96 27.09 -25.41
C ALA A 591 11.69 27.93 -25.58
N GLN A 592 10.54 27.33 -25.24
CA GLN A 592 9.28 28.08 -25.14
C GLN A 592 9.29 28.96 -23.89
N VAL A 593 8.59 30.08 -23.97
CA VAL A 593 8.24 30.90 -22.80
C VAL A 593 6.73 30.83 -22.57
N VAL A 594 6.26 31.28 -21.41
CA VAL A 594 4.82 31.34 -21.10
C VAL A 594 4.40 32.80 -20.92
N GLN A 595 3.47 33.25 -21.76
CA GLN A 595 2.94 34.61 -21.76
C GLN A 595 1.45 34.55 -21.44
N SER A 596 1.05 35.15 -20.32
CA SER A 596 -0.36 35.18 -19.92
C SER A 596 -1.19 35.96 -20.94
N VAL A 597 -2.40 35.47 -21.24
CA VAL A 597 -3.40 36.13 -22.08
C VAL A 597 -4.60 36.64 -21.27
N GLY A 598 -4.50 36.62 -19.94
CA GLY A 598 -5.61 36.89 -19.02
C GLY A 598 -6.31 35.62 -18.54
N PRO A 599 -7.33 35.76 -17.67
CA PRO A 599 -8.11 34.63 -17.17
C PRO A 599 -8.93 34.03 -18.31
N ALA A 600 -8.83 32.72 -18.49
CA ALA A 600 -9.64 31.95 -19.43
C ALA A 600 -10.22 30.73 -18.70
N GLU A 601 -11.49 30.45 -18.92
CA GLU A 601 -12.11 29.22 -18.44
C GLU A 601 -11.63 28.05 -19.31
N PHE A 602 -11.10 27.03 -18.66
CA PHE A 602 -10.71 25.81 -19.35
C PHE A 602 -11.96 24.91 -19.48
N PRO A 603 -12.33 24.46 -20.69
CA PRO A 603 -13.51 23.62 -20.84
C PRO A 603 -13.29 22.27 -20.16
N ALA A 604 -14.29 21.78 -19.43
CA ALA A 604 -14.27 20.44 -18.87
C ALA A 604 -14.46 19.41 -20.00
N VAL A 605 -13.42 18.62 -20.28
CA VAL A 605 -13.48 17.58 -21.32
C VAL A 605 -13.42 16.19 -20.69
N THR A 606 -14.29 15.30 -21.16
CA THR A 606 -14.33 13.91 -20.69
C THR A 606 -13.18 13.08 -21.26
N ALA A 607 -12.62 12.17 -20.47
CA ALA A 607 -11.63 11.19 -20.93
C ALA A 607 -12.26 9.97 -21.65
N ALA A 608 -13.58 9.85 -21.64
CA ALA A 608 -14.29 8.69 -22.21
C ALA A 608 -14.30 8.65 -23.75
N ARG A 609 -13.96 9.75 -24.41
CA ARG A 609 -13.88 9.86 -25.87
C ARG A 609 -12.84 10.89 -26.28
N ARG A 610 -12.45 10.85 -27.56
CA ARG A 610 -11.69 11.94 -28.15
C ARG A 610 -12.44 13.27 -27.97
N PRO A 611 -11.75 14.37 -27.60
CA PRO A 611 -12.33 15.70 -27.62
C PRO A 611 -12.90 16.05 -29.00
N THR A 612 -14.04 16.71 -29.03
CA THR A 612 -14.59 17.31 -30.25
C THR A 612 -13.71 18.47 -30.72
N ASP A 613 -13.85 18.86 -31.99
CA ASP A 613 -13.11 20.01 -32.52
C ASP A 613 -13.45 21.31 -31.76
N ALA A 614 -14.69 21.46 -31.28
CA ALA A 614 -15.12 22.61 -30.48
C ALA A 614 -14.47 22.63 -29.07
N GLU A 615 -14.43 21.49 -28.38
CA GLU A 615 -13.72 21.35 -27.10
C GLU A 615 -12.22 21.60 -27.28
N THR A 616 -11.63 21.09 -28.35
CA THR A 616 -10.21 21.31 -28.69
C THR A 616 -9.93 22.78 -28.95
N ALA A 617 -10.77 23.47 -29.74
CA ALA A 617 -10.64 24.90 -29.98
C ALA A 617 -10.81 25.73 -28.69
N GLY A 618 -11.71 25.31 -27.79
CA GLY A 618 -11.88 25.92 -26.47
C GLY A 618 -10.65 25.76 -25.58
N ILE A 619 -10.03 24.57 -25.56
CA ILE A 619 -8.75 24.32 -24.90
C ILE A 619 -7.67 25.24 -25.47
N ASP A 620 -7.51 25.26 -26.78
CA ASP A 620 -6.48 26.05 -27.45
C ASP A 620 -6.63 27.56 -27.17
N ALA A 621 -7.88 28.04 -27.08
CA ALA A 621 -8.18 29.43 -26.73
C ALA A 621 -7.88 29.78 -25.27
N ALA A 622 -7.97 28.80 -24.36
CA ALA A 622 -7.70 28.99 -22.94
C ALA A 622 -6.20 28.87 -22.57
N LEU A 623 -5.38 28.35 -23.47
CA LEU A 623 -3.94 28.20 -23.22
C LEU A 623 -3.22 29.57 -23.26
N PRO A 624 -2.22 29.78 -22.38
CA PRO A 624 -1.35 30.94 -22.49
C PRO A 624 -0.58 30.90 -23.81
N ARG A 625 -0.13 32.06 -24.30
CA ARG A 625 0.72 32.11 -25.49
C ARG A 625 2.08 31.52 -25.15
N GLN A 626 2.51 30.52 -25.93
CA GLN A 626 3.77 29.82 -25.72
C GLN A 626 4.73 29.97 -26.92
N PRO A 627 5.17 31.19 -27.26
CA PRO A 627 6.10 31.37 -28.36
C PRO A 627 7.47 30.77 -28.02
N GLN A 628 8.19 30.36 -29.05
CA GLN A 628 9.55 29.89 -28.90
C GLN A 628 10.54 31.04 -28.98
N HIS A 629 11.35 31.19 -27.94
CA HIS A 629 12.38 32.20 -27.85
C HIS A 629 13.77 31.57 -28.04
N ILE A 630 14.72 32.43 -28.42
CA ILE A 630 16.14 32.12 -28.46
C ILE A 630 16.82 33.26 -27.74
N ALA A 631 17.68 32.91 -26.78
CA ALA A 631 18.42 33.88 -26.01
C ALA A 631 19.87 33.43 -25.87
N VAL A 632 20.75 34.41 -25.75
CA VAL A 632 22.18 34.22 -25.52
C VAL A 632 22.60 35.07 -24.34
N ALA A 633 23.58 34.60 -23.57
CA ALA A 633 24.20 35.34 -22.47
C ALA A 633 25.70 35.00 -22.45
N LEU A 634 26.55 36.01 -22.34
CA LEU A 634 28.01 35.83 -22.36
C LEU A 634 28.70 36.82 -21.41
N THR A 635 29.87 36.42 -20.90
CA THR A 635 30.77 37.28 -20.11
C THR A 635 31.94 37.82 -20.92
#